data_AF-A0A2R7P214-F1
#
_entry.id   AF-A0A2R7P214-F1
#
_cell.length_a   1.000
_cell.length_b   1.000
_cell.length_c   1.000
_cell.angle_alpha   90.00
_cell.angle_beta   90.00
_cell.angle_gamma   90.00
#
_symmetry.space_group_name_H-M   'P 1'
#
loop_
_entity.id
_entity.type
_entity.pdbx_description
1 polymer ?
#
loop_
_entity_poly.entity_id
_entity_poly.type
_entity_poly.pdbx_seq_one_letter_code
_entity_poly.pdbx_strand_id
1 'polypeptide(L)'
;MFQDDHSPKMPVSKDKMPAADNIKKTLKDQTVKKAAQEVQEKSSGTVKKATEKMVQAQAYTGMVQNGSQMFMNQVKQPNPPTLVEDKVWSKQPTSGIYNANTIPGNQVAGINRVVKLEIVIDGKVIKHFKHFQLKQSALKHHEFDLMLAHDTLGSSENHNLEEAQNFLGKRITVIFRYKDVEDGPERNFVGVITEVGFSQEKGSLGNIVLTGSSPTVLLDAAPHIQSFGGAQEISLNSIADQVIKEGLGQNTFDFRVDAAHGNVSYSSQYEETHYNYLARMAEAYGEQFYYDGEVLHFGKLPPQEKPVKLTYGSSVSDVKIKMKAQHVNPSFYGYNSSKNEKLTAGNSKINHTSDIAKRAYEISEKTFTTPSLRVAPIKAVSFMDVENSQKGTAGSKASEVFVISGVTTVPFLYPGCIADIEMRKAESSETTYFTKLMIIDMHHDVDARGYYTGTFEAIASDTGFIPRPEFHSPKADAQFAKVISNTDPLNQGRVKVQFDWQNGSTTTEYIRVMTPDGGGSEKVSKNRGFMAIPEVGDQVVVNFAHQHPDRPFVMGGMFHGGVGGGGGAGNNIKSLSSKSGHTMSLDDAGGITVKDKDQNSVFLDGAGNITIDSKISITLNCGSSSLYMDKDGNIQIKGKEIFVQGINIGVGGTSSIGVGVGPEDGDPTSGIGIKSDTLDIGTKTLSMRGDTEANLSSGGKINVGGGSETNIVSGTVKLN
;
A
#
# COMPACT_ATOMS: atom_id res chain seq x y z
N MET A 1 68.14 -5.32 -48.59
CA MET A 1 69.00 -5.88 -49.65
C MET A 1 68.06 -6.29 -50.77
N PHE A 2 68.07 -5.53 -51.88
CA PHE A 2 67.49 -5.75 -53.23
C PHE A 2 66.14 -6.48 -53.37
N GLN A 3 65.04 -5.79 -53.70
CA GLN A 3 64.58 -5.35 -55.04
C GLN A 3 63.92 -6.45 -55.90
N ASP A 4 62.62 -6.22 -56.12
CA ASP A 4 61.97 -6.03 -57.42
C ASP A 4 61.67 -7.18 -58.40
N ASP A 5 60.39 -7.19 -58.78
CA ASP A 5 59.88 -7.04 -60.16
C ASP A 5 59.29 -8.21 -60.97
N HIS A 6 57.96 -8.08 -61.14
CA HIS A 6 57.23 -7.97 -62.41
C HIS A 6 57.33 -9.09 -63.48
N SER A 7 56.22 -9.84 -63.58
CA SER A 7 55.41 -10.16 -64.80
C SER A 7 56.12 -10.92 -65.96
N PRO A 8 55.47 -11.42 -67.05
CA PRO A 8 54.06 -11.30 -67.48
C PRO A 8 53.41 -12.57 -68.16
N LYS A 9 52.11 -12.44 -68.48
CA LYS A 9 51.35 -12.94 -69.67
C LYS A 9 51.07 -14.45 -69.89
N MET A 10 49.76 -14.76 -69.95
CA MET A 10 49.13 -15.95 -70.57
C MET A 10 49.13 -15.87 -72.13
N PRO A 11 48.93 -16.99 -72.88
CA PRO A 11 47.56 -17.38 -73.31
C PRO A 11 47.26 -18.90 -73.55
N VAL A 12 46.03 -19.28 -73.18
CA VAL A 12 45.00 -20.11 -73.88
C VAL A 12 45.37 -21.46 -74.57
N SER A 13 44.79 -22.58 -74.09
CA SER A 13 43.75 -23.38 -74.77
C SER A 13 43.29 -24.57 -73.90
N LYS A 14 41.99 -24.91 -73.95
CA LYS A 14 41.38 -26.08 -73.28
C LYS A 14 40.39 -26.72 -74.25
N ASP A 15 40.53 -28.04 -74.46
CA ASP A 15 39.47 -28.90 -74.95
C ASP A 15 39.29 -30.14 -74.03
N LYS A 16 38.03 -30.30 -73.59
CA LYS A 16 37.16 -31.47 -73.29
C LYS A 16 37.80 -32.82 -72.87
N MET A 17 37.27 -33.60 -71.90
CA MET A 17 35.89 -34.15 -71.71
C MET A 17 35.83 -34.99 -70.38
N PRO A 18 34.76 -35.71 -69.96
CA PRO A 18 33.52 -35.28 -69.26
C PRO A 18 33.19 -36.07 -67.94
N ALA A 19 31.99 -35.83 -67.39
CA ALA A 19 31.17 -36.68 -66.51
C ALA A 19 31.23 -36.47 -64.98
N ALA A 20 30.29 -35.66 -64.45
CA ALA A 20 29.55 -35.90 -63.20
C ALA A 20 28.56 -34.75 -62.91
N ASP A 21 27.36 -34.75 -63.49
CA ASP A 21 26.38 -33.69 -63.15
C ASP A 21 24.88 -34.04 -63.27
N ASN A 22 24.51 -35.33 -63.17
CA ASN A 22 23.09 -35.74 -63.20
C ASN A 22 22.59 -36.51 -61.97
N ILE A 23 23.30 -36.48 -60.84
CA ILE A 23 22.85 -37.12 -59.58
C ILE A 23 22.65 -36.11 -58.42
N LYS A 24 23.15 -34.88 -58.52
CA LYS A 24 23.02 -33.87 -57.45
C LYS A 24 21.82 -32.92 -57.56
N LYS A 25 21.09 -32.92 -58.68
CA LYS A 25 19.94 -32.03 -58.88
C LYS A 25 18.60 -32.67 -58.46
N THR A 26 18.46 -33.98 -58.63
CA THR A 26 17.21 -34.71 -58.29
C THR A 26 17.06 -34.97 -56.78
N LEU A 27 18.16 -35.00 -56.02
CA LEU A 27 18.13 -35.19 -54.57
C LEU A 27 17.84 -33.88 -53.81
N LYS A 28 18.22 -32.70 -54.33
CA LYS A 28 17.94 -31.41 -53.65
C LYS A 28 16.48 -30.98 -53.77
N ASP A 29 15.81 -31.25 -54.89
CA ASP A 29 14.41 -30.82 -55.09
C ASP A 29 13.40 -31.70 -54.33
N GLN A 30 13.71 -32.96 -54.06
CA GLN A 30 12.86 -33.82 -53.24
C GLN A 30 12.99 -33.52 -51.73
N THR A 31 14.18 -33.14 -51.24
CA THR A 31 14.36 -32.76 -49.83
C THR A 31 13.73 -31.39 -49.53
N VAL A 32 13.77 -30.45 -50.48
CA VAL A 32 13.13 -29.13 -50.31
C VAL A 32 11.61 -29.21 -50.39
N LYS A 33 11.03 -30.09 -51.22
CA LYS A 33 9.57 -30.31 -51.24
C LYS A 33 9.03 -31.01 -49.98
N LYS A 34 9.81 -31.93 -49.39
CA LYS A 34 9.43 -32.61 -48.13
C LYS A 34 9.53 -31.68 -46.92
N ALA A 35 10.54 -30.80 -46.89
CA ALA A 35 10.67 -29.76 -45.86
C ALA A 35 9.59 -28.67 -45.99
N ALA A 36 9.16 -28.32 -47.20
CA ALA A 36 8.07 -27.35 -47.41
C ALA A 36 6.70 -27.90 -46.98
N GLN A 37 6.42 -29.19 -47.19
CA GLN A 37 5.18 -29.83 -46.71
C GLN A 37 5.13 -29.98 -45.18
N GLU A 38 6.24 -30.32 -44.51
CA GLU A 38 6.29 -30.41 -43.05
C GLU A 38 6.18 -29.04 -42.34
N VAL A 39 6.60 -27.95 -43.00
CA VAL A 39 6.43 -26.57 -42.50
C VAL A 39 4.99 -26.08 -42.73
N GLN A 40 4.30 -26.55 -43.77
CA GLN A 40 2.91 -26.19 -44.06
C GLN A 40 1.89 -26.98 -43.20
N GLU A 41 2.19 -28.22 -42.81
CA GLU A 41 1.40 -29.00 -41.84
C GLU A 41 1.59 -28.52 -40.39
N LYS A 42 2.81 -28.10 -40.00
CA LYS A 42 3.05 -27.52 -38.65
C LYS A 42 2.50 -26.10 -38.48
N SER A 43 2.40 -25.31 -39.56
CA SER A 43 1.79 -23.97 -39.51
C SER A 43 0.26 -24.03 -39.46
N SER A 44 -0.39 -24.98 -40.16
CA SER A 44 -1.85 -25.14 -40.11
C SER A 44 -2.38 -25.68 -38.77
N GLY A 45 -1.63 -26.56 -38.09
CA GLY A 45 -1.97 -27.05 -36.75
C GLY A 45 -1.81 -26.01 -35.64
N THR A 46 -0.86 -25.07 -35.80
CA THR A 46 -0.62 -23.97 -34.85
C THR A 46 -1.63 -22.84 -35.05
N VAL A 47 -2.08 -22.61 -36.30
CA VAL A 47 -3.15 -21.66 -36.62
C VAL A 47 -4.51 -22.15 -36.12
N LYS A 48 -4.86 -23.44 -36.24
CA LYS A 48 -6.12 -23.97 -35.67
C LYS A 48 -6.21 -23.87 -34.15
N LYS A 49 -5.12 -24.14 -33.41
CA LYS A 49 -5.08 -23.96 -31.95
C LYS A 49 -5.09 -22.48 -31.52
N ALA A 50 -4.62 -21.57 -32.37
CA ALA A 50 -4.73 -20.13 -32.14
C ALA A 50 -6.16 -19.61 -32.44
N THR A 51 -6.84 -20.15 -33.46
CA THR A 51 -8.22 -19.77 -33.80
C THR A 51 -9.22 -20.30 -32.76
N GLU A 52 -9.04 -21.49 -32.18
CA GLU A 52 -9.90 -22.00 -31.09
C GLU A 52 -9.69 -21.22 -29.77
N LYS A 53 -8.46 -20.77 -29.48
CA LYS A 53 -8.19 -19.85 -28.35
C LYS A 53 -8.70 -18.42 -28.59
N MET A 54 -8.74 -17.96 -29.85
CA MET A 54 -9.32 -16.65 -30.20
C MET A 54 -10.86 -16.67 -30.16
N VAL A 55 -11.52 -17.79 -30.44
CA VAL A 55 -12.99 -17.91 -30.31
C VAL A 55 -13.42 -17.98 -28.84
N GLN A 56 -12.62 -18.56 -27.94
CA GLN A 56 -12.85 -18.44 -26.48
C GLN A 56 -12.50 -17.06 -25.91
N ALA A 57 -11.53 -16.34 -26.49
CA ALA A 57 -11.21 -14.96 -26.11
C ALA A 57 -12.23 -13.93 -26.66
N GLN A 58 -12.86 -14.21 -27.80
CA GLN A 58 -13.87 -13.34 -28.42
C GLN A 58 -15.27 -13.42 -27.77
N ALA A 59 -15.55 -14.47 -27.00
CA ALA A 59 -16.72 -14.53 -26.14
C ALA A 59 -16.62 -13.62 -24.88
N TYR A 60 -15.41 -13.18 -24.53
CA TYR A 60 -15.16 -12.28 -23.39
C TYR A 60 -14.91 -10.81 -23.78
N THR A 61 -14.72 -10.50 -25.08
CA THR A 61 -14.54 -9.12 -25.57
C THR A 61 -15.81 -8.50 -26.16
N GLY A 62 -16.92 -9.23 -26.20
CA GLY A 62 -18.22 -8.76 -26.74
C GLY A 62 -19.02 -7.80 -25.86
N MET A 63 -18.54 -7.46 -24.66
CA MET A 63 -19.16 -6.43 -23.80
C MET A 63 -18.37 -5.12 -23.72
N VAL A 64 -17.23 -5.00 -24.42
CA VAL A 64 -16.35 -3.83 -24.35
C VAL A 64 -16.11 -3.24 -25.73
N GLN A 65 -17.17 -3.01 -26.50
CA GLN A 65 -17.13 -2.21 -27.74
C GLN A 65 -18.52 -1.69 -28.07
N ASN A 66 -19.05 -0.80 -27.24
CA ASN A 66 -20.09 0.15 -27.64
C ASN A 66 -20.04 1.36 -26.70
N GLY A 67 -19.31 2.40 -27.10
CA GLY A 67 -19.18 3.63 -26.34
C GLY A 67 -17.83 4.30 -26.48
N SER A 68 -17.35 4.53 -27.70
CA SER A 68 -16.15 5.32 -27.95
C SER A 68 -16.34 6.21 -29.17
N GLN A 69 -17.35 7.08 -29.09
CA GLN A 69 -17.43 8.34 -29.83
C GLN A 69 -18.51 9.18 -29.15
N MET A 70 -18.20 10.44 -28.88
CA MET A 70 -19.01 11.53 -28.30
C MET A 70 -18.69 11.91 -26.83
N PHE A 71 -18.33 13.19 -26.68
CA PHE A 71 -18.23 14.05 -25.49
C PHE A 71 -16.90 14.17 -24.73
N MET A 72 -16.14 15.20 -25.14
CA MET A 72 -15.28 16.03 -24.29
C MET A 72 -16.11 16.74 -23.20
N ASN A 73 -15.48 16.96 -22.03
CA ASN A 73 -15.95 17.70 -20.85
C ASN A 73 -17.16 17.13 -20.09
N GLN A 74 -16.91 16.16 -19.20
CA GLN A 74 -17.65 16.03 -17.94
C GLN A 74 -16.71 15.57 -16.80
N VAL A 75 -16.76 16.30 -15.68
CA VAL A 75 -16.11 15.96 -14.42
C VAL A 75 -16.64 14.60 -13.97
N LYS A 76 -15.76 13.60 -13.79
CA LYS A 76 -16.11 12.32 -13.16
C LYS A 76 -16.64 12.59 -11.76
N GLN A 77 -17.96 12.52 -11.59
CA GLN A 77 -18.54 12.31 -10.27
C GLN A 77 -18.12 10.93 -9.75
N PRO A 78 -17.87 10.78 -8.45
CA PRO A 78 -17.58 9.48 -7.88
C PRO A 78 -18.79 8.58 -8.12
N ASN A 79 -18.56 7.42 -8.76
CA ASN A 79 -19.58 6.39 -8.86
C ASN A 79 -20.11 6.12 -7.43
N PRO A 80 -21.43 6.03 -7.22
CA PRO A 80 -21.93 5.49 -5.96
C PRO A 80 -21.37 4.07 -5.80
N PRO A 81 -21.03 3.65 -4.58
CA PRO A 81 -20.49 2.32 -4.34
C PRO A 81 -21.46 1.32 -4.95
N THR A 82 -20.93 0.44 -5.81
CA THR A 82 -21.70 -0.68 -6.34
C THR A 82 -21.95 -1.62 -5.16
N LEU A 83 -23.03 -1.39 -4.44
CA LEU A 83 -23.59 -2.33 -3.49
C LEU A 83 -24.01 -3.54 -4.31
N VAL A 84 -23.12 -4.54 -4.37
CA VAL A 84 -23.50 -5.90 -4.76
C VAL A 84 -24.37 -6.42 -3.62
N GLU A 85 -25.68 -6.20 -3.73
CA GLU A 85 -26.70 -6.64 -2.78
C GLU A 85 -27.06 -8.14 -2.92
N ASP A 86 -26.27 -8.93 -3.62
CA ASP A 86 -26.42 -10.40 -3.68
C ASP A 86 -25.59 -11.11 -2.59
N LYS A 87 -26.05 -10.91 -1.34
CA LYS A 87 -26.22 -11.88 -0.24
C LYS A 87 -25.45 -13.23 -0.26
N VAL A 88 -24.12 -13.22 -0.38
CA VAL A 88 -23.29 -14.34 0.16
C VAL A 88 -23.37 -14.36 1.70
N TRP A 89 -23.52 -13.18 2.32
CA TRP A 89 -23.46 -12.97 3.76
C TRP A 89 -24.77 -13.23 4.52
N SER A 90 -25.91 -13.39 3.84
CA SER A 90 -27.20 -13.61 4.53
C SER A 90 -27.45 -15.04 5.01
N LYS A 91 -26.54 -15.99 4.71
CA LYS A 91 -26.59 -17.39 5.15
C LYS A 91 -25.41 -17.75 6.07
N GLN A 92 -24.82 -16.76 6.71
CA GLN A 92 -23.76 -16.99 7.68
C GLN A 92 -24.29 -17.69 8.93
N PRO A 93 -23.44 -18.50 9.59
CA PRO A 93 -23.82 -19.16 10.82
C PRO A 93 -24.15 -18.13 11.90
N THR A 94 -25.21 -18.39 12.64
CA THR A 94 -25.59 -17.67 13.86
C THR A 94 -25.75 -18.70 14.96
N SER A 95 -25.19 -18.44 16.14
CA SER A 95 -25.47 -19.26 17.32
C SER A 95 -26.75 -18.79 18.00
N GLY A 96 -27.29 -19.66 18.85
CA GLY A 96 -28.51 -19.39 19.56
C GLY A 96 -28.82 -20.37 20.67
N ILE A 97 -29.84 -20.05 21.47
CA ILE A 97 -30.44 -21.03 22.38
C ILE A 97 -31.56 -21.76 21.63
N TYR A 98 -31.35 -23.04 21.36
CA TYR A 98 -32.39 -23.88 20.79
C TYR A 98 -33.55 -23.98 21.76
N ASN A 99 -34.80 -23.87 21.27
CA ASN A 99 -36.02 -23.91 22.08
C ASN A 99 -36.04 -22.91 23.27
N ALA A 100 -35.40 -21.74 23.17
CA ALA A 100 -35.32 -20.73 24.22
C ALA A 100 -36.68 -20.36 24.88
N ASN A 101 -37.77 -20.38 24.11
CA ASN A 101 -39.12 -20.07 24.63
C ASN A 101 -39.59 -21.05 25.73
N THR A 102 -38.97 -22.22 25.84
CA THR A 102 -39.30 -23.23 26.86
C THR A 102 -38.57 -23.00 28.18
N ILE A 103 -37.59 -22.08 28.25
CA ILE A 103 -36.86 -21.77 29.50
C ILE A 103 -37.82 -21.37 30.63
N PRO A 104 -38.76 -20.42 30.46
CA PRO A 104 -39.65 -20.01 31.54
C PRO A 104 -40.58 -21.14 32.00
N GLY A 105 -41.06 -21.98 31.09
CA GLY A 105 -41.92 -23.13 31.41
C GLY A 105 -41.21 -24.22 32.21
N ASN A 106 -39.86 -24.22 32.19
CA ASN A 106 -39.04 -25.14 32.95
C ASN A 106 -38.53 -24.55 34.29
N GLN A 107 -38.79 -23.28 34.58
CA GLN A 107 -38.45 -22.68 35.88
C GLN A 107 -39.50 -23.05 36.93
N VAL A 108 -39.09 -23.75 37.98
CA VAL A 108 -39.94 -24.05 39.14
C VAL A 108 -39.40 -23.28 40.33
N ALA A 109 -40.24 -22.42 40.94
CA ALA A 109 -39.83 -21.57 42.03
C ALA A 109 -39.25 -22.39 43.20
N GLY A 110 -38.02 -22.06 43.62
CA GLY A 110 -37.31 -22.74 44.70
C GLY A 110 -36.66 -24.08 44.33
N ILE A 111 -36.74 -24.53 43.08
CA ILE A 111 -36.09 -25.76 42.61
C ILE A 111 -35.14 -25.44 41.46
N ASN A 112 -33.85 -25.67 41.69
CA ASN A 112 -32.84 -25.63 40.63
C ASN A 112 -32.91 -26.92 39.83
N ARG A 113 -33.20 -26.81 38.53
CA ARG A 113 -33.17 -27.98 37.65
C ARG A 113 -31.74 -28.48 37.50
N VAL A 114 -31.62 -29.80 37.45
CA VAL A 114 -30.36 -30.49 37.17
C VAL A 114 -30.02 -30.33 35.69
N VAL A 115 -28.78 -29.99 35.41
CA VAL A 115 -28.23 -29.84 34.06
C VAL A 115 -27.62 -31.16 33.60
N LYS A 116 -27.88 -31.53 32.35
CA LYS A 116 -27.20 -32.62 31.66
C LYS A 116 -26.24 -32.01 30.65
N LEU A 117 -24.96 -32.37 30.74
CA LEU A 117 -23.98 -32.05 29.72
C LEU A 117 -23.81 -33.24 28.79
N GLU A 118 -23.91 -33.00 27.48
CA GLU A 118 -23.49 -33.97 26.46
C GLU A 118 -22.18 -33.49 25.87
N ILE A 119 -21.13 -34.26 26.08
CA ILE A 119 -19.77 -33.90 25.71
C ILE A 119 -19.33 -34.81 24.57
N VAL A 120 -18.92 -34.20 23.46
CA VAL A 120 -18.44 -34.89 22.27
C VAL A 120 -17.06 -34.37 21.92
N ILE A 121 -16.07 -35.25 21.89
CA ILE A 121 -14.68 -34.93 21.51
C ILE A 121 -14.34 -35.69 20.24
N ASP A 122 -14.11 -34.99 19.14
CA ASP A 122 -13.80 -35.58 17.82
C ASP A 122 -14.78 -36.71 17.41
N GLY A 123 -16.08 -36.54 17.73
CA GLY A 123 -17.13 -37.53 17.48
C GLY A 123 -17.29 -38.63 18.54
N LYS A 124 -16.35 -38.78 19.49
CA LYS A 124 -16.46 -39.70 20.64
C LYS A 124 -17.31 -39.04 21.74
N VAL A 125 -18.40 -39.71 22.13
CA VAL A 125 -19.27 -39.26 23.22
C VAL A 125 -18.66 -39.63 24.58
N ILE A 126 -18.50 -38.65 25.45
CA ILE A 126 -18.03 -38.83 26.83
C ILE A 126 -19.26 -39.01 27.73
N LYS A 127 -19.45 -40.24 28.23
CA LYS A 127 -20.66 -40.64 28.96
C LYS A 127 -20.74 -40.05 30.37
N HIS A 128 -19.60 -39.89 31.03
CA HIS A 128 -19.52 -39.49 32.43
C HIS A 128 -18.39 -38.47 32.64
N PHE A 129 -18.68 -37.41 33.39
CA PHE A 129 -17.70 -36.42 33.83
C PHE A 129 -17.83 -36.22 35.34
N LYS A 130 -16.76 -35.75 35.98
CA LYS A 130 -16.75 -35.40 37.40
C LYS A 130 -17.12 -33.93 37.63
N HIS A 131 -16.57 -33.05 36.81
CA HIS A 131 -16.74 -31.62 36.94
C HIS A 131 -16.44 -30.93 35.62
N PHE A 132 -17.18 -29.87 35.31
CA PHE A 132 -16.96 -29.05 34.12
C PHE A 132 -17.05 -27.58 34.51
N GLN A 133 -16.02 -26.82 34.17
CA GLN A 133 -16.00 -25.37 34.24
C GLN A 133 -15.84 -24.77 32.86
N LEU A 134 -16.56 -23.69 32.60
CA LEU A 134 -16.42 -22.89 31.38
C LEU A 134 -16.45 -21.41 31.77
N LYS A 135 -15.46 -20.64 31.33
CA LYS A 135 -15.37 -19.19 31.44
C LYS A 135 -15.42 -18.60 30.04
N GLN A 136 -16.41 -17.76 29.79
CA GLN A 136 -16.64 -17.10 28.51
C GLN A 136 -16.57 -15.59 28.70
N SER A 137 -15.99 -14.90 27.72
CA SER A 137 -15.81 -13.45 27.73
C SER A 137 -15.91 -12.91 26.32
N ALA A 138 -16.60 -11.79 26.13
CA ALA A 138 -16.62 -11.07 24.87
C ALA A 138 -15.27 -10.40 24.55
N LEU A 139 -14.37 -10.27 25.52
CA LEU A 139 -13.10 -9.53 25.38
C LEU A 139 -11.87 -10.44 25.22
N LYS A 140 -11.96 -11.70 25.65
CA LYS A 140 -10.83 -12.64 25.80
C LYS A 140 -11.18 -14.02 25.24
N HIS A 141 -10.18 -14.89 25.12
CA HIS A 141 -10.41 -16.30 24.87
C HIS A 141 -11.29 -16.90 25.97
N HIS A 142 -12.20 -17.80 25.57
CA HIS A 142 -12.91 -18.63 26.53
C HIS A 142 -11.97 -19.71 27.04
N GLU A 143 -12.16 -20.16 28.26
CA GLU A 143 -11.38 -21.21 28.90
C GLU A 143 -12.33 -22.26 29.47
N PHE A 144 -11.98 -23.54 29.36
CA PHE A 144 -12.75 -24.61 29.97
C PHE A 144 -11.84 -25.66 30.63
N ASP A 145 -12.37 -26.29 31.66
CA ASP A 145 -11.76 -27.40 32.36
C ASP A 145 -12.78 -28.53 32.49
N LEU A 146 -12.43 -29.71 31.96
CA LEU A 146 -13.26 -30.91 32.03
C LEU A 146 -12.51 -32.00 32.80
N MET A 147 -13.03 -32.36 33.97
CA MET A 147 -12.50 -33.43 34.80
C MET A 147 -13.27 -34.73 34.54
N LEU A 148 -12.56 -35.80 34.21
CA LEU A 148 -13.10 -37.15 34.01
C LEU A 148 -12.54 -38.12 35.06
N ALA A 149 -13.26 -39.19 35.32
CA ALA A 149 -12.73 -40.29 36.12
C ALA A 149 -11.69 -41.07 35.29
N HIS A 150 -10.73 -41.70 35.96
CA HIS A 150 -9.69 -42.50 35.32
C HIS A 150 -10.23 -43.61 34.39
N ASP A 151 -11.43 -44.13 34.62
CA ASP A 151 -12.07 -45.21 33.85
C ASP A 151 -13.10 -44.72 32.82
N THR A 152 -13.32 -43.41 32.70
CA THR A 152 -14.33 -42.82 31.81
C THR A 152 -14.14 -43.23 30.34
N LEU A 153 -12.91 -43.46 29.89
CA LEU A 153 -12.59 -43.70 28.49
C LEU A 153 -12.74 -45.18 28.05
N GLY A 154 -12.94 -46.10 29.01
CA GLY A 154 -13.14 -47.53 28.78
C GLY A 154 -12.11 -48.37 29.54
N SER A 155 -10.82 -48.07 29.35
CA SER A 155 -9.72 -48.56 30.19
C SER A 155 -9.40 -47.59 31.32
N SER A 156 -8.81 -48.13 32.40
CA SER A 156 -8.27 -47.33 33.50
C SER A 156 -7.03 -46.57 33.03
N GLU A 157 -7.14 -45.26 32.86
CA GLU A 157 -6.05 -44.36 32.54
C GLU A 157 -5.19 -44.10 33.79
N ASN A 158 -3.88 -43.95 33.58
CA ASN A 158 -2.91 -43.57 34.61
C ASN A 158 -2.13 -42.33 34.15
N HIS A 159 -0.99 -42.05 34.79
CA HIS A 159 -0.14 -40.90 34.46
C HIS A 159 0.43 -40.93 33.02
N ASN A 160 0.31 -42.05 32.28
CA ASN A 160 0.70 -42.14 30.89
C ASN A 160 -0.35 -41.58 29.91
N LEU A 161 -1.62 -41.46 30.33
CA LEU A 161 -2.71 -40.87 29.53
C LEU A 161 -2.85 -41.47 28.12
N GLU A 162 -2.71 -42.80 27.98
CA GLU A 162 -2.59 -43.49 26.69
C GLU A 162 -3.76 -43.23 25.73
N GLU A 163 -5.00 -43.24 26.22
CA GLU A 163 -6.16 -42.84 25.42
C GLU A 163 -6.35 -41.33 25.41
N ALA A 164 -6.20 -40.67 26.57
CA ALA A 164 -6.53 -39.26 26.75
C ALA A 164 -5.65 -38.33 25.90
N GLN A 165 -4.39 -38.68 25.63
CA GLN A 165 -3.48 -37.91 24.77
C GLN A 165 -4.03 -37.69 23.35
N ASN A 166 -4.88 -38.61 22.85
CA ASN A 166 -5.49 -38.49 21.52
C ASN A 166 -6.49 -37.33 21.42
N PHE A 167 -6.92 -36.76 22.55
CA PHE A 167 -7.78 -35.59 22.60
C PHE A 167 -7.04 -34.26 22.50
N LEU A 168 -5.71 -34.24 22.66
CA LEU A 168 -4.93 -33.02 22.54
C LEU A 168 -5.06 -32.42 21.13
N GLY A 169 -5.39 -31.12 21.06
CA GLY A 169 -5.63 -30.41 19.80
C GLY A 169 -6.97 -30.70 19.13
N LYS A 170 -7.83 -31.52 19.74
CA LYS A 170 -9.13 -31.91 19.16
C LYS A 170 -10.25 -30.93 19.49
N ARG A 171 -11.23 -30.89 18.60
CA ARG A 171 -12.49 -30.15 18.77
C ARG A 171 -13.35 -30.83 19.84
N ILE A 172 -13.81 -30.06 20.81
CA ILE A 172 -14.81 -30.46 21.81
C ILE A 172 -16.11 -29.71 21.57
N THR A 173 -17.24 -30.39 21.76
CA THR A 173 -18.57 -29.79 21.83
C THR A 173 -19.22 -30.19 23.14
N VAL A 174 -19.67 -29.20 23.89
CA VAL A 174 -20.41 -29.37 25.15
C VAL A 174 -21.81 -28.81 24.95
N ILE A 175 -22.81 -29.67 25.07
CA ILE A 175 -24.23 -29.30 24.91
C ILE A 175 -24.86 -29.23 26.29
N PHE A 176 -25.31 -28.05 26.68
CA PHE A 176 -26.07 -27.82 27.90
C PHE A 176 -27.55 -28.14 27.65
N ARG A 177 -28.13 -29.01 28.48
CA ARG A 177 -29.56 -29.37 28.46
C ARG A 177 -30.10 -29.44 29.89
N TYR A 178 -31.40 -29.31 30.07
CA TYR A 178 -32.02 -29.76 31.33
C TYR A 178 -32.16 -31.28 31.34
N LYS A 179 -31.90 -31.89 32.49
CA LYS A 179 -32.08 -33.32 32.68
C LYS A 179 -33.57 -33.68 32.65
N ASP A 180 -33.90 -34.77 31.96
CA ASP A 180 -35.25 -35.35 31.85
C ASP A 180 -36.32 -34.40 31.27
N VAL A 181 -35.91 -33.47 30.39
CA VAL A 181 -36.81 -32.60 29.62
C VAL A 181 -36.62 -32.87 28.14
N GLU A 182 -37.55 -33.62 27.54
CA GLU A 182 -37.61 -33.80 26.08
C GLU A 182 -37.97 -32.47 25.40
N ASP A 183 -37.35 -32.19 24.25
CA ASP A 183 -37.48 -30.93 23.50
C ASP A 183 -37.22 -29.66 24.32
N GLY A 184 -36.40 -29.77 25.38
CA GLY A 184 -36.00 -28.66 26.24
C GLY A 184 -35.09 -27.64 25.56
N PRO A 185 -34.73 -26.56 26.28
CA PRO A 185 -33.79 -25.56 25.79
C PRO A 185 -32.36 -26.11 25.78
N GLU A 186 -31.58 -25.72 24.78
CA GLU A 186 -30.22 -26.25 24.56
C GLU A 186 -29.25 -25.17 24.11
N ARG A 187 -28.00 -25.25 24.57
CA ARG A 187 -26.92 -24.37 24.15
C ARG A 187 -25.64 -25.16 23.94
N ASN A 188 -24.95 -24.90 22.83
CA ASN A 188 -23.68 -25.50 22.52
C ASN A 188 -22.52 -24.59 22.95
N PHE A 189 -21.44 -25.21 23.41
CA PHE A 189 -20.12 -24.60 23.44
C PHE A 189 -19.17 -25.44 22.58
N VAL A 190 -18.40 -24.78 21.73
CA VAL A 190 -17.38 -25.41 20.88
C VAL A 190 -16.01 -24.86 21.27
N GLY A 191 -15.07 -25.75 21.50
CA GLY A 191 -13.71 -25.39 21.91
C GLY A 191 -12.66 -26.30 21.28
N VAL A 192 -11.41 -26.00 21.60
CA VAL A 192 -10.24 -26.83 21.28
C VAL A 192 -9.52 -27.21 22.57
N ILE A 193 -9.19 -28.48 22.72
CA ILE A 193 -8.44 -28.99 23.86
C ILE A 193 -6.96 -28.64 23.65
N THR A 194 -6.38 -27.84 24.54
CA THR A 194 -4.98 -27.38 24.46
C THR A 194 -4.07 -28.08 25.47
N GLU A 195 -4.65 -28.72 26.48
CA GLU A 195 -3.92 -29.46 27.49
C GLU A 195 -4.68 -30.74 27.89
N VAL A 196 -3.92 -31.82 28.07
CA VAL A 196 -4.40 -33.09 28.62
C VAL A 196 -3.50 -33.43 29.80
N GLY A 197 -4.09 -33.58 30.97
CA GLY A 197 -3.39 -33.80 32.23
C GLY A 197 -3.96 -34.97 33.02
N PHE A 198 -3.14 -35.44 33.96
CA PHE A 198 -3.53 -36.41 34.99
C PHE A 198 -3.42 -35.74 36.35
N SER A 199 -4.51 -35.71 37.10
CA SER A 199 -4.56 -35.13 38.45
C SER A 199 -4.92 -36.21 39.46
N GLN A 200 -4.09 -36.39 40.48
CA GLN A 200 -4.33 -37.34 41.56
C GLN A 200 -4.27 -36.63 42.90
N GLU A 201 -5.40 -36.61 43.59
CA GLU A 201 -5.50 -36.11 44.96
C GLU A 201 -5.16 -37.20 45.98
N LYS A 202 -5.55 -37.03 47.25
CA LYS A 202 -5.37 -38.03 48.30
C LYS A 202 -6.19 -39.30 48.00
N GLY A 203 -5.57 -40.28 47.34
CA GLY A 203 -6.20 -41.57 47.01
C GLY A 203 -5.40 -42.37 45.96
N SER A 204 -5.83 -43.59 45.65
CA SER A 204 -5.18 -44.47 44.67
C SER A 204 -5.64 -44.27 43.22
N LEU A 205 -6.75 -43.57 43.01
CA LEU A 205 -7.36 -43.36 41.69
C LEU A 205 -7.24 -41.88 41.29
N GLY A 206 -6.66 -41.62 40.13
CA GLY A 206 -6.55 -40.26 39.58
C GLY A 206 -7.76 -39.82 38.75
N ASN A 207 -7.62 -38.64 38.16
CA ASN A 207 -8.56 -37.98 37.27
C ASN A 207 -7.84 -37.58 35.99
N ILE A 208 -8.56 -37.63 34.88
CA ILE A 208 -8.10 -37.05 33.61
C ILE A 208 -8.63 -35.62 33.59
N VAL A 209 -7.78 -34.66 33.26
CA VAL A 209 -8.14 -33.24 33.16
C VAL A 209 -7.91 -32.81 31.72
N LEU A 210 -8.97 -32.36 31.06
CA LEU A 210 -8.91 -31.81 29.72
C LEU A 210 -9.16 -30.31 29.83
N THR A 211 -8.13 -29.51 29.55
CA THR A 211 -8.21 -28.05 29.59
C THR A 211 -8.09 -27.52 28.17
N GLY A 212 -8.82 -26.46 27.88
CA GLY A 212 -8.83 -25.89 26.55
C GLY A 212 -9.43 -24.50 26.48
N SER A 213 -9.55 -24.01 25.25
CA SER A 213 -10.01 -22.65 24.99
C SER A 213 -10.98 -22.58 23.83
N SER A 214 -11.58 -21.41 23.63
CA SER A 214 -12.28 -21.10 22.39
C SER A 214 -11.33 -21.21 21.18
N PRO A 215 -11.86 -21.46 19.97
CA PRO A 215 -11.05 -21.55 18.75
C PRO A 215 -10.20 -20.31 18.46
N THR A 216 -10.58 -19.15 19.02
CA THR A 216 -9.81 -17.91 18.93
C THR A 216 -8.37 -18.03 19.43
N VAL A 217 -8.04 -19.00 20.29
CA VAL A 217 -6.65 -19.26 20.71
C VAL A 217 -5.76 -19.69 19.54
N LEU A 218 -6.34 -20.34 18.51
CA LEU A 218 -5.63 -20.74 17.30
C LEU A 218 -5.28 -19.53 16.42
N LEU A 219 -6.00 -18.42 16.57
CA LEU A 219 -5.68 -17.14 15.93
C LEU A 219 -4.62 -16.36 16.71
N ASP A 220 -4.41 -16.67 17.99
CA ASP A 220 -3.45 -16.01 18.87
C ASP A 220 -2.18 -16.86 19.07
N ALA A 221 -1.69 -17.42 17.96
CA ALA A 221 -0.50 -18.26 17.90
C ALA A 221 0.79 -17.41 17.77
N ALA A 222 1.60 -17.66 16.74
CA ALA A 222 2.81 -16.89 16.49
C ALA A 222 2.49 -15.55 15.77
N PRO A 223 3.31 -14.51 15.96
CA PRO A 223 3.21 -13.29 15.16
C PRO A 223 3.46 -13.55 13.66
N HIS A 224 2.72 -12.86 12.80
CA HIS A 224 2.84 -12.92 11.34
C HIS A 224 3.13 -11.55 10.74
N ILE A 225 3.73 -11.55 9.55
CA ILE A 225 3.84 -10.36 8.70
C ILE A 225 3.16 -10.66 7.36
N GLN A 226 2.14 -9.88 7.02
CA GLN A 226 1.48 -9.91 5.71
C GLN A 226 0.78 -8.59 5.40
N SER A 227 0.29 -8.46 4.16
CA SER A 227 -0.42 -7.28 3.69
C SER A 227 -1.59 -7.62 2.81
N PHE A 228 -2.63 -6.80 2.88
CA PHE A 228 -3.86 -6.91 2.12
C PHE A 228 -4.09 -5.62 1.32
N GLY A 229 -4.60 -5.78 0.11
CA GLY A 229 -4.83 -4.67 -0.82
C GLY A 229 -3.54 -4.16 -1.48
N GLY A 230 -3.39 -2.85 -1.57
CA GLY A 230 -2.23 -2.14 -2.13
C GLY A 230 -2.24 -2.08 -3.66
N ALA A 231 -2.13 -3.24 -4.32
CA ALA A 231 -2.24 -3.31 -5.76
C ALA A 231 -3.62 -2.84 -6.25
N GLN A 232 -4.66 -3.27 -5.53
CA GLN A 232 -6.08 -2.92 -5.67
C GLN A 232 -6.70 -2.81 -4.27
N GLU A 233 -7.80 -2.07 -4.15
CA GLU A 233 -8.58 -2.03 -2.91
C GLU A 233 -9.19 -3.40 -2.60
N ILE A 234 -9.37 -3.70 -1.32
CA ILE A 234 -9.95 -4.96 -0.84
C ILE A 234 -10.99 -4.67 0.23
N SER A 235 -12.07 -5.45 0.28
CA SER A 235 -13.09 -5.28 1.31
C SER A 235 -12.60 -5.75 2.68
N LEU A 236 -12.99 -5.05 3.75
CA LEU A 236 -12.65 -5.48 5.12
C LEU A 236 -13.23 -6.88 5.43
N ASN A 237 -14.39 -7.21 4.86
CA ASN A 237 -14.97 -8.54 4.93
C ASN A 237 -14.06 -9.62 4.33
N SER A 238 -13.47 -9.37 3.16
CA SER A 238 -12.55 -10.32 2.52
C SER A 238 -11.27 -10.50 3.32
N ILE A 239 -10.73 -9.43 3.92
CA ILE A 239 -9.57 -9.50 4.81
C ILE A 239 -9.88 -10.38 6.02
N ALA A 240 -10.96 -10.09 6.74
CA ALA A 240 -11.31 -10.83 7.95
C ALA A 240 -11.62 -12.30 7.64
N ASP A 241 -12.35 -12.60 6.57
CA ASP A 241 -12.61 -13.97 6.12
C ASP A 241 -11.32 -14.73 5.79
N GLN A 242 -10.37 -14.09 5.08
CA GLN A 242 -9.08 -14.70 4.76
C GLN A 242 -8.27 -15.00 6.03
N VAL A 243 -8.10 -14.00 6.91
CA VAL A 243 -7.31 -14.14 8.14
C VAL A 243 -7.89 -15.18 9.10
N ILE A 244 -9.21 -15.23 9.22
CA ILE A 244 -9.87 -16.25 10.06
C ILE A 244 -9.66 -17.65 9.49
N LYS A 245 -9.77 -17.82 8.16
CA LYS A 245 -9.54 -19.12 7.50
C LYS A 245 -8.08 -19.58 7.58
N GLU A 246 -7.12 -18.66 7.56
CA GLU A 246 -5.70 -18.97 7.73
C GLU A 246 -5.42 -19.60 9.10
N GLY A 247 -6.02 -19.08 10.18
CA GLY A 247 -5.79 -19.60 11.54
C GLY A 247 -6.74 -20.71 12.00
N LEU A 248 -8.02 -20.69 11.61
CA LEU A 248 -9.01 -21.70 12.04
C LEU A 248 -9.14 -22.89 11.07
N GLY A 249 -8.51 -22.82 9.90
CA GLY A 249 -8.68 -23.78 8.83
C GLY A 249 -10.06 -23.69 8.15
N GLN A 250 -10.24 -24.44 7.06
CA GLN A 250 -11.52 -24.48 6.35
C GLN A 250 -12.50 -25.42 7.07
N ASN A 251 -13.67 -24.90 7.44
CA ASN A 251 -14.84 -25.65 7.94
C ASN A 251 -14.65 -26.41 9.28
N THR A 252 -13.66 -26.05 10.11
CA THR A 252 -13.48 -26.70 11.43
C THR A 252 -14.28 -25.99 12.54
N PHE A 253 -14.34 -24.66 12.45
CA PHE A 253 -15.04 -23.80 13.40
C PHE A 253 -15.84 -22.75 12.65
N ASP A 254 -17.03 -22.44 13.17
CA ASP A 254 -17.94 -21.50 12.53
C ASP A 254 -17.54 -20.05 12.84
N PHE A 255 -17.65 -19.19 11.84
CA PHE A 255 -17.42 -17.77 11.98
C PHE A 255 -18.31 -16.96 11.04
N ARG A 256 -18.52 -15.70 11.41
CA ARG A 256 -19.39 -14.73 10.75
C ARG A 256 -18.62 -13.43 10.53
N VAL A 257 -18.64 -12.95 9.30
CA VAL A 257 -18.00 -11.71 8.86
C VAL A 257 -19.04 -10.81 8.16
N ASP A 258 -19.42 -9.71 8.81
CA ASP A 258 -20.38 -8.71 8.30
C ASP A 258 -19.96 -7.30 8.76
N ALA A 259 -18.80 -6.85 8.30
CA ALA A 259 -18.29 -5.51 8.54
C ALA A 259 -19.21 -4.45 7.88
N ALA A 260 -19.47 -3.38 8.61
CA ALA A 260 -20.15 -2.19 8.08
C ALA A 260 -19.22 -1.34 7.21
N HIS A 261 -17.91 -1.34 7.51
CA HIS A 261 -16.89 -0.67 6.72
C HIS A 261 -16.67 -1.36 5.38
N GLY A 262 -16.42 -0.54 4.35
CA GLY A 262 -16.25 -1.01 2.98
C GLY A 262 -14.82 -1.46 2.67
N ASN A 263 -14.25 -0.85 1.63
CA ASN A 263 -12.93 -1.21 1.13
C ASN A 263 -11.82 -0.43 1.84
N VAL A 264 -10.69 -1.11 2.02
CA VAL A 264 -9.43 -0.53 2.47
C VAL A 264 -8.41 -0.54 1.33
N SER A 265 -7.63 0.53 1.22
CA SER A 265 -6.63 0.67 0.16
C SER A 265 -5.40 -0.19 0.41
N TYR A 266 -4.97 -0.30 1.67
CA TYR A 266 -3.84 -1.09 2.11
C TYR A 266 -3.97 -1.32 3.62
N SER A 267 -3.77 -2.55 4.06
CA SER A 267 -3.61 -2.86 5.48
C SER A 267 -2.54 -3.93 5.66
N SER A 268 -1.76 -3.85 6.73
CA SER A 268 -0.69 -4.79 7.01
C SER A 268 -0.83 -5.34 8.42
N GLN A 269 -0.85 -6.67 8.51
CA GLN A 269 -0.60 -7.39 9.74
C GLN A 269 0.92 -7.39 9.94
N TYR A 270 1.42 -6.66 10.93
CA TYR A 270 2.87 -6.46 11.10
C TYR A 270 3.32 -6.90 12.49
N GLU A 271 4.07 -8.01 12.54
CA GLU A 271 4.60 -8.61 13.76
C GLU A 271 3.53 -8.82 14.84
N GLU A 272 2.35 -9.27 14.43
CA GLU A 272 1.21 -9.48 15.31
C GLU A 272 0.46 -10.77 14.95
N THR A 273 -0.24 -11.36 15.92
CA THR A 273 -1.05 -12.57 15.70
C THR A 273 -2.31 -12.24 14.90
N HIS A 274 -2.98 -13.26 14.33
CA HIS A 274 -4.24 -13.04 13.61
C HIS A 274 -5.32 -12.49 14.55
N TYR A 275 -5.36 -12.97 15.80
CA TYR A 275 -6.28 -12.46 16.82
C TYR A 275 -6.04 -10.98 17.10
N ASN A 276 -4.78 -10.58 17.34
CA ASN A 276 -4.44 -9.19 17.59
C ASN A 276 -4.81 -8.29 16.41
N TYR A 277 -4.52 -8.74 15.18
CA TYR A 277 -4.87 -8.02 13.95
C TYR A 277 -6.39 -7.83 13.83
N LEU A 278 -7.19 -8.90 13.97
CA LEU A 278 -8.64 -8.81 13.89
C LEU A 278 -9.22 -7.93 15.00
N ALA A 279 -8.76 -8.09 16.24
CA ALA A 279 -9.19 -7.29 17.38
C ALA A 279 -8.91 -5.79 17.18
N ARG A 280 -7.69 -5.44 16.74
CA ARG A 280 -7.36 -4.03 16.48
C ARG A 280 -8.13 -3.47 15.29
N MET A 281 -8.34 -4.27 14.23
CA MET A 281 -9.07 -3.83 13.05
C MET A 281 -10.54 -3.60 13.38
N ALA A 282 -11.13 -4.45 14.21
CA ALA A 282 -12.49 -4.26 14.66
C ALA A 282 -12.65 -2.94 15.43
N GLU A 283 -11.83 -2.70 16.45
CA GLU A 283 -11.84 -1.43 17.20
C GLU A 283 -11.55 -0.23 16.28
N ALA A 284 -10.56 -0.34 15.40
CA ALA A 284 -10.11 0.78 14.59
C ALA A 284 -11.17 1.24 13.57
N TYR A 285 -11.99 0.32 13.06
CA TYR A 285 -13.08 0.60 12.13
C TYR A 285 -14.47 0.69 12.80
N GLY A 286 -14.56 0.47 14.12
CA GLY A 286 -15.82 0.51 14.88
C GLY A 286 -16.70 -0.73 14.70
N GLU A 287 -16.11 -1.85 14.28
CA GLU A 287 -16.73 -3.17 14.18
C GLU A 287 -16.64 -3.93 15.52
N GLN A 288 -17.44 -4.98 15.68
CA GLN A 288 -17.40 -5.85 16.87
C GLN A 288 -16.60 -7.12 16.55
N PHE A 289 -15.83 -7.62 17.53
CA PHE A 289 -15.07 -8.86 17.40
C PHE A 289 -15.15 -9.65 18.70
N TYR A 290 -15.84 -10.79 18.69
CA TYR A 290 -15.98 -11.63 19.87
C TYR A 290 -16.41 -13.06 19.50
N TYR A 291 -16.15 -14.01 20.40
CA TYR A 291 -16.64 -15.38 20.28
C TYR A 291 -17.86 -15.56 21.17
N ASP A 292 -18.96 -16.11 20.64
CA ASP A 292 -20.20 -16.31 21.42
C ASP A 292 -20.29 -17.68 22.10
N GLY A 293 -19.26 -18.52 21.94
CA GLY A 293 -19.20 -19.90 22.41
C GLY A 293 -19.41 -20.94 21.32
N GLU A 294 -19.89 -20.55 20.13
CA GLU A 294 -20.04 -21.44 18.98
C GLU A 294 -19.53 -20.80 17.68
N VAL A 295 -19.87 -19.52 17.45
CA VAL A 295 -19.50 -18.74 16.26
C VAL A 295 -18.61 -17.55 16.64
N LEU A 296 -17.52 -17.36 15.88
CA LEU A 296 -16.68 -16.15 15.96
C LEU A 296 -17.27 -15.03 15.10
N HIS A 297 -17.52 -13.86 15.68
CA HIS A 297 -18.09 -12.72 14.96
C HIS A 297 -17.03 -11.66 14.68
N PHE A 298 -17.03 -11.13 13.46
CA PHE A 298 -16.32 -9.93 13.06
C PHE A 298 -17.28 -9.01 12.28
N GLY A 299 -17.51 -7.78 12.73
CA GLY A 299 -18.42 -6.84 12.08
C GLY A 299 -19.58 -6.40 12.96
N LYS A 300 -20.76 -6.22 12.36
CA LYS A 300 -22.00 -5.90 13.07
C LYS A 300 -22.39 -7.04 14.02
N LEU A 301 -23.05 -6.68 15.12
CA LEU A 301 -23.68 -7.65 16.00
C LEU A 301 -24.67 -8.54 15.19
N PRO A 302 -24.72 -9.86 15.49
CA PRO A 302 -25.67 -10.75 14.85
C PRO A 302 -27.12 -10.36 15.16
N PRO A 303 -28.09 -10.84 14.37
CA PRO A 303 -29.51 -10.64 14.66
C PRO A 303 -29.86 -11.07 16.09
N GLN A 304 -30.53 -10.22 16.85
CA GLN A 304 -30.86 -10.48 18.25
C GLN A 304 -31.93 -11.57 18.39
N GLU A 305 -31.69 -12.52 19.30
CA GLU A 305 -32.66 -13.53 19.70
C GLU A 305 -33.76 -12.96 20.61
N LYS A 306 -34.74 -13.78 20.99
CA LYS A 306 -35.68 -13.40 22.05
C LYS A 306 -34.95 -13.29 23.39
N PRO A 307 -35.17 -12.23 24.18
CA PRO A 307 -34.55 -12.08 25.49
C PRO A 307 -34.83 -13.26 26.42
N VAL A 308 -33.79 -13.77 27.07
CA VAL A 308 -33.95 -14.73 28.17
C VAL A 308 -34.48 -14.00 29.40
N LYS A 309 -35.57 -14.51 29.98
CA LYS A 309 -36.17 -13.92 31.18
C LYS A 309 -35.38 -14.34 32.43
N LEU A 310 -34.84 -13.35 33.13
CA LEU A 310 -34.11 -13.50 34.38
C LEU A 310 -34.89 -12.87 35.52
N THR A 311 -35.34 -13.67 36.50
CA THR A 311 -36.17 -13.19 37.61
C THR A 311 -35.40 -13.29 38.92
N TYR A 312 -35.16 -12.14 39.56
CA TYR A 312 -34.48 -12.07 40.85
C TYR A 312 -35.21 -12.88 41.93
N GLY A 313 -34.47 -13.70 42.68
CA GLY A 313 -35.01 -14.60 43.69
C GLY A 313 -35.61 -15.90 43.12
N SER A 314 -35.58 -16.09 41.79
CA SER A 314 -35.96 -17.33 41.13
C SER A 314 -34.80 -17.91 40.32
N SER A 315 -34.44 -17.26 39.21
CA SER A 315 -33.39 -17.73 38.30
C SER A 315 -32.07 -16.97 38.44
N VAL A 316 -32.08 -15.88 39.22
CA VAL A 316 -30.93 -15.03 39.50
C VAL A 316 -30.90 -14.61 40.97
N SER A 317 -29.72 -14.58 41.57
CA SER A 317 -29.45 -14.07 42.92
C SER A 317 -28.18 -13.18 42.92
N ASP A 318 -27.87 -12.57 44.07
CA ASP A 318 -26.62 -11.82 44.30
C ASP A 318 -26.35 -10.72 43.27
N VAL A 319 -27.42 -10.08 42.78
CA VAL A 319 -27.36 -9.06 41.73
C VAL A 319 -26.64 -7.81 42.24
N LYS A 320 -25.59 -7.42 41.53
CA LYS A 320 -24.82 -6.19 41.76
C LYS A 320 -24.98 -5.28 40.55
N ILE A 321 -25.52 -4.09 40.78
CA ILE A 321 -25.70 -3.04 39.77
C ILE A 321 -24.63 -1.98 40.00
N LYS A 322 -23.83 -1.69 38.98
CA LYS A 322 -22.71 -0.73 39.05
C LYS A 322 -22.86 0.34 37.97
N MET A 323 -22.71 1.59 38.37
CA MET A 323 -22.49 2.71 37.45
C MET A 323 -21.01 3.07 37.48
N LYS A 324 -20.39 3.24 36.32
CA LYS A 324 -18.99 3.62 36.18
C LYS A 324 -18.91 4.94 35.43
N ALA A 325 -18.14 5.89 35.96
CA ALA A 325 -17.76 7.07 35.18
C ALA A 325 -16.63 6.68 34.22
N GLN A 326 -16.79 6.94 32.92
CA GLN A 326 -15.83 6.57 31.87
C GLN A 326 -15.43 7.78 31.03
N HIS A 327 -14.25 7.75 30.39
CA HIS A 327 -13.92 8.74 29.37
C HIS A 327 -14.64 8.38 28.06
N VAL A 328 -15.75 9.08 27.77
CA VAL A 328 -16.65 8.79 26.63
C VAL A 328 -16.50 9.79 25.47
N ASN A 329 -15.55 10.72 25.55
CA ASN A 329 -15.38 11.81 24.58
C ASN A 329 -14.01 11.75 23.86
N PRO A 330 -13.70 10.69 23.09
CA PRO A 330 -12.51 10.67 22.24
C PRO A 330 -12.64 11.70 21.12
N SER A 331 -11.52 12.29 20.71
CA SER A 331 -11.45 13.16 19.53
C SER A 331 -10.35 12.66 18.59
N PHE A 332 -10.71 12.27 17.38
CA PHE A 332 -9.77 11.76 16.39
C PHE A 332 -9.56 12.75 15.24
N TYR A 333 -8.34 12.73 14.70
CA TYR A 333 -8.00 13.41 13.46
C TYR A 333 -7.18 12.50 12.54
N GLY A 334 -7.18 12.83 11.25
CA GLY A 334 -6.38 12.19 10.22
C GLY A 334 -5.86 13.21 9.22
N TYR A 335 -5.15 12.72 8.21
CA TYR A 335 -4.64 13.56 7.12
C TYR A 335 -4.66 12.78 5.82
N ASN A 336 -5.43 13.26 4.84
CA ASN A 336 -5.40 12.75 3.48
C ASN A 336 -4.30 13.46 2.71
N SER A 337 -3.16 12.77 2.55
CA SER A 337 -2.01 13.32 1.84
C SER A 337 -2.21 13.50 0.33
N SER A 338 -3.14 12.77 -0.29
CA SER A 338 -3.40 12.89 -1.73
C SER A 338 -4.23 14.14 -2.05
N LYS A 339 -5.11 14.55 -1.14
CA LYS A 339 -5.92 15.77 -1.25
C LYS A 339 -5.35 16.98 -0.50
N ASN A 340 -4.29 16.77 0.30
CA ASN A 340 -3.78 17.74 1.27
C ASN A 340 -4.89 18.26 2.21
N GLU A 341 -5.59 17.33 2.85
CA GLU A 341 -6.77 17.65 3.66
C GLU A 341 -6.62 17.10 5.08
N LYS A 342 -6.80 17.97 6.08
CA LYS A 342 -6.94 17.55 7.48
C LYS A 342 -8.33 16.95 7.65
N LEU A 343 -8.37 15.72 8.17
CA LEU A 343 -9.61 15.02 8.45
C LEU A 343 -9.92 15.16 9.94
N THR A 344 -11.14 15.56 10.27
CA THR A 344 -11.62 15.70 11.65
C THR A 344 -13.02 15.14 11.75
N ALA A 345 -13.35 14.56 12.89
CA ALA A 345 -14.71 14.13 13.21
C ALA A 345 -15.43 15.18 14.09
N GLY A 346 -16.76 15.18 14.02
CA GLY A 346 -17.62 15.88 14.99
C GLY A 346 -17.69 15.15 16.33
N ASN A 347 -18.67 15.47 17.17
CA ASN A 347 -18.87 14.77 18.45
C ASN A 347 -19.56 13.41 18.23
N SER A 348 -18.97 12.33 18.75
CA SER A 348 -19.53 10.97 18.67
C SER A 348 -20.42 10.66 19.89
N LYS A 349 -21.59 11.29 19.98
CA LYS A 349 -22.52 11.02 21.08
C LYS A 349 -23.16 9.64 20.93
N ILE A 350 -23.09 8.82 21.99
CA ILE A 350 -23.75 7.52 22.05
C ILE A 350 -25.08 7.67 22.81
N ASN A 351 -26.14 7.11 22.25
CA ASN A 351 -27.47 7.16 22.86
C ASN A 351 -27.72 5.90 23.68
N HIS A 352 -28.16 6.08 24.91
CA HIS A 352 -28.67 5.02 25.77
C HIS A 352 -30.18 5.17 25.93
N THR A 353 -30.87 4.04 25.88
CA THR A 353 -32.31 3.91 26.15
C THR A 353 -32.58 3.69 27.64
N SER A 354 -31.68 2.97 28.34
CA SER A 354 -31.76 2.78 29.80
C SER A 354 -31.49 4.10 30.53
N ASP A 355 -32.41 4.54 31.39
CA ASP A 355 -32.28 5.78 32.16
C ASP A 355 -31.02 5.82 33.03
N ILE A 356 -30.65 4.69 33.64
CA ILE A 356 -29.46 4.59 34.49
C ILE A 356 -28.20 4.68 33.64
N ALA A 357 -28.15 3.97 32.51
CA ALA A 357 -27.01 4.02 31.60
C ALA A 357 -26.84 5.41 30.99
N LYS A 358 -27.94 6.04 30.55
CA LYS A 358 -27.98 7.41 30.08
C LYS A 358 -27.47 8.39 31.14
N ARG A 359 -27.90 8.24 32.40
CA ARG A 359 -27.42 9.09 33.50
C ARG A 359 -25.93 8.88 33.77
N ALA A 360 -25.44 7.64 33.78
CA ALA A 360 -24.02 7.34 33.94
C ALA A 360 -23.18 7.94 32.80
N TYR A 361 -23.68 7.89 31.57
CA TYR A 361 -23.05 8.51 30.39
C TYR A 361 -23.00 10.04 30.52
N GLU A 362 -24.10 10.70 30.88
CA GLU A 362 -24.13 12.16 31.09
C GLU A 362 -23.22 12.61 32.25
N ILE A 363 -23.10 11.81 33.31
CA ILE A 363 -22.15 12.06 34.40
C ILE A 363 -20.72 11.89 33.87
N SER A 364 -20.45 10.83 33.11
CA SER A 364 -19.15 10.57 32.47
C SER A 364 -18.67 11.75 31.63
N GLU A 365 -19.55 12.33 30.79
CA GLU A 365 -19.27 13.54 30.01
C GLU A 365 -18.87 14.75 30.87
N LYS A 366 -19.47 14.89 32.07
CA LYS A 366 -19.22 16.00 33.01
C LYS A 366 -18.02 15.75 33.92
N THR A 367 -17.71 14.49 34.22
CA THR A 367 -16.58 14.10 35.06
C THR A 367 -15.28 14.16 34.27
N PHE A 368 -15.28 13.66 33.03
CA PHE A 368 -14.09 13.60 32.18
C PHE A 368 -14.18 14.65 31.07
N THR A 369 -13.83 15.88 31.40
CA THR A 369 -13.96 17.03 30.50
C THR A 369 -12.76 17.23 29.57
N THR A 370 -11.61 16.64 29.88
CA THR A 370 -10.38 16.78 29.07
C THR A 370 -10.55 16.08 27.71
N PRO A 371 -10.42 16.81 26.58
CA PRO A 371 -10.47 16.19 25.26
C PRO A 371 -9.30 15.22 25.06
N SER A 372 -9.59 14.01 24.57
CA SER A 372 -8.56 13.02 24.21
C SER A 372 -8.29 13.08 22.71
N LEU A 373 -7.55 14.11 22.28
CA LEU A 373 -7.19 14.31 20.87
C LEU A 373 -6.09 13.31 20.45
N ARG A 374 -6.38 12.43 19.50
CA ARG A 374 -5.47 11.40 18.99
C ARG A 374 -5.55 11.28 17.48
N VAL A 375 -4.51 10.73 16.86
CA VAL A 375 -4.60 10.33 15.45
C VAL A 375 -5.52 9.10 15.37
N ALA A 376 -6.45 9.06 14.41
CA ALA A 376 -7.28 7.89 14.20
C ALA A 376 -6.39 6.64 14.01
N PRO A 377 -6.70 5.47 14.59
CA PRO A 377 -5.90 4.24 14.49
C PRO A 377 -6.04 3.51 13.12
N ILE A 378 -6.31 4.25 12.05
CA ILE A 378 -6.48 3.75 10.68
C ILE A 378 -5.85 4.70 9.68
N LYS A 379 -5.57 4.22 8.46
CA LYS A 379 -5.25 5.11 7.33
C LYS A 379 -6.53 5.73 6.76
N ALA A 380 -7.07 6.74 7.45
CA ALA A 380 -8.28 7.43 7.01
C ALA A 380 -8.11 8.11 5.64
N VAL A 381 -9.06 7.88 4.73
CA VAL A 381 -9.14 8.52 3.41
C VAL A 381 -10.18 9.63 3.37
N SER A 382 -11.16 9.59 4.28
CA SER A 382 -12.25 10.55 4.41
C SER A 382 -12.54 10.92 5.88
N PHE A 383 -13.28 12.00 6.10
CA PHE A 383 -13.74 12.37 7.44
C PHE A 383 -14.65 11.31 8.06
N MET A 384 -15.40 10.56 7.24
CA MET A 384 -16.29 9.49 7.66
C MET A 384 -15.50 8.33 8.30
N ASP A 385 -14.30 8.04 7.82
CA ASP A 385 -13.45 7.01 8.42
C ASP A 385 -13.01 7.42 9.84
N VAL A 386 -12.64 8.69 10.00
CA VAL A 386 -12.28 9.26 11.32
C VAL A 386 -13.49 9.25 12.25
N GLU A 387 -14.67 9.60 11.75
CA GLU A 387 -15.92 9.61 12.52
C GLU A 387 -16.33 8.21 12.97
N ASN A 388 -16.28 7.22 12.08
CA ASN A 388 -16.61 5.83 12.40
C ASN A 388 -15.63 5.25 13.42
N SER A 389 -14.33 5.48 13.24
CA SER A 389 -13.30 5.06 14.18
C SER A 389 -13.51 5.70 15.57
N GLN A 390 -13.79 7.00 15.61
CA GLN A 390 -14.08 7.72 16.86
C GLN A 390 -15.35 7.20 17.54
N LYS A 391 -16.40 6.95 16.75
CA LYS A 391 -17.66 6.41 17.24
C LYS A 391 -17.52 4.98 17.77
N GLY A 392 -16.67 4.15 17.15
CA GLY A 392 -16.31 2.83 17.65
C GLY A 392 -15.72 2.89 19.05
N THR A 393 -14.62 3.64 19.22
CA THR A 393 -13.98 3.80 20.54
C THR A 393 -14.92 4.44 21.57
N ALA A 394 -15.72 5.44 21.18
CA ALA A 394 -16.72 6.05 22.07
C ALA A 394 -17.80 5.04 22.47
N GLY A 395 -18.31 4.23 21.52
CA GLY A 395 -19.31 3.20 21.71
C GLY A 395 -18.87 2.11 22.68
N SER A 396 -17.67 1.56 22.50
CA SER A 396 -17.12 0.55 23.41
C SER A 396 -16.96 1.09 24.83
N LYS A 397 -16.50 2.34 25.01
CA LYS A 397 -16.42 2.96 26.36
C LYS A 397 -17.79 3.30 26.95
N ALA A 398 -18.73 3.72 26.11
CA ALA A 398 -20.11 4.00 26.51
C ALA A 398 -20.82 2.73 26.98
N SER A 399 -20.54 1.57 26.39
CA SER A 399 -21.13 0.29 26.80
C SER A 399 -20.80 -0.10 28.25
N GLU A 400 -19.66 0.37 28.78
CA GLU A 400 -19.15 0.02 30.10
C GLU A 400 -19.62 0.96 31.24
N VAL A 401 -20.43 1.99 30.95
CA VAL A 401 -20.90 2.96 31.97
C VAL A 401 -21.91 2.34 32.95
N PHE A 402 -22.55 1.25 32.54
CA PHE A 402 -23.56 0.53 33.32
C PHE A 402 -23.34 -0.97 33.22
N VAL A 403 -23.03 -1.59 34.35
CA VAL A 403 -22.68 -3.00 34.44
C VAL A 403 -23.52 -3.69 35.50
N ILE A 404 -24.12 -4.83 35.16
CA ILE A 404 -24.82 -5.71 36.09
C ILE A 404 -24.09 -7.04 36.16
N SER A 405 -23.93 -7.56 37.36
CA SER A 405 -23.41 -8.92 37.57
C SER A 405 -24.30 -9.67 38.56
N GLY A 406 -24.29 -10.99 38.53
CA GLY A 406 -25.08 -11.81 39.45
C GLY A 406 -24.78 -13.30 39.31
N VAL A 407 -25.39 -14.08 40.19
CA VAL A 407 -25.41 -15.55 40.13
C VAL A 407 -26.68 -15.98 39.43
N THR A 408 -26.62 -16.99 38.57
CA THR A 408 -27.78 -17.52 37.84
C THR A 408 -27.82 -19.04 37.85
N THR A 409 -29.03 -19.58 37.77
CA THR A 409 -29.30 -21.01 37.62
C THR A 409 -29.70 -21.36 36.19
N VAL A 410 -29.67 -20.40 35.26
CA VAL A 410 -29.93 -20.62 33.82
C VAL A 410 -28.61 -21.00 33.12
N PRO A 411 -28.48 -22.22 32.56
CA PRO A 411 -27.23 -22.71 31.98
C PRO A 411 -26.98 -22.29 30.53
N PHE A 412 -27.89 -21.52 29.93
CA PHE A 412 -27.87 -21.22 28.49
C PHE A 412 -27.38 -19.82 28.14
N LEU A 413 -27.01 -19.00 29.12
CA LEU A 413 -26.50 -17.66 28.88
C LEU A 413 -25.09 -17.73 28.26
N TYR A 414 -24.76 -16.78 27.38
CA TYR A 414 -23.46 -16.72 26.70
C TYR A 414 -23.13 -15.29 26.25
N PRO A 415 -21.86 -14.93 26.00
CA PRO A 415 -21.50 -13.60 25.52
C PRO A 415 -22.23 -13.20 24.24
N GLY A 416 -22.85 -12.02 24.24
CA GLY A 416 -23.67 -11.49 23.14
C GLY A 416 -25.17 -11.83 23.24
N CYS A 417 -25.59 -12.77 24.10
CA CYS A 417 -27.01 -13.06 24.28
C CYS A 417 -27.71 -11.94 25.06
N ILE A 418 -28.98 -11.68 24.73
CA ILE A 418 -29.78 -10.67 25.42
C ILE A 418 -30.71 -11.28 26.47
N ALA A 419 -30.90 -10.57 27.57
CA ALA A 419 -31.72 -11.02 28.69
C ALA A 419 -32.55 -9.87 29.29
N ASP A 420 -33.82 -10.13 29.60
CA ASP A 420 -34.65 -9.20 30.37
C ASP A 420 -34.52 -9.57 31.85
N ILE A 421 -34.04 -8.63 32.67
CA ILE A 421 -33.95 -8.83 34.12
C ILE A 421 -35.15 -8.20 34.84
N GLU A 422 -35.78 -8.97 35.72
CA GLU A 422 -36.83 -8.51 36.63
C GLU A 422 -36.30 -8.49 38.06
N MET A 423 -36.54 -7.36 38.74
CA MET A 423 -36.13 -7.13 40.12
C MET A 423 -37.35 -7.12 41.03
N ARG A 424 -37.19 -7.57 42.28
CA ARG A 424 -38.25 -7.58 43.27
C ARG A 424 -38.65 -6.16 43.67
N LYS A 425 -39.97 -5.91 43.80
CA LYS A 425 -40.48 -4.66 44.38
C LYS A 425 -40.09 -4.59 45.86
N ALA A 426 -39.73 -3.41 46.37
CA ALA A 426 -39.27 -3.24 47.76
C ALA A 426 -40.27 -3.77 48.80
N GLU A 427 -41.56 -3.56 48.54
CA GLU A 427 -42.66 -3.86 49.47
C GLU A 427 -43.47 -5.12 49.11
N SER A 428 -43.03 -5.94 48.15
CA SER A 428 -43.77 -7.17 47.80
C SER A 428 -42.86 -8.31 47.34
N SER A 429 -43.44 -9.50 47.19
CA SER A 429 -42.78 -10.64 46.55
C SER A 429 -42.88 -10.63 45.03
N GLU A 430 -43.53 -9.62 44.44
CA GLU A 430 -43.65 -9.49 42.99
C GLU A 430 -42.36 -8.91 42.40
N THR A 431 -42.03 -9.35 41.20
CA THR A 431 -40.96 -8.79 40.39
C THR A 431 -41.52 -7.86 39.32
N THR A 432 -40.73 -6.87 38.94
CA THR A 432 -41.02 -5.96 37.82
C THR A 432 -39.85 -5.92 36.87
N TYR A 433 -40.14 -5.77 35.58
CA TYR A 433 -39.11 -5.49 34.58
C TYR A 433 -38.23 -4.33 35.03
N PHE A 434 -36.92 -4.54 34.97
CA PHE A 434 -35.93 -3.55 35.32
C PHE A 434 -35.24 -3.02 34.05
N THR A 435 -34.56 -3.87 33.29
CA THR A 435 -33.89 -3.46 32.05
C THR A 435 -33.53 -4.65 31.17
N LYS A 436 -33.12 -4.37 29.93
CA LYS A 436 -32.65 -5.36 28.96
C LYS A 436 -31.13 -5.33 28.86
N LEU A 437 -30.53 -6.48 29.13
CA LEU A 437 -29.10 -6.67 29.24
C LEU A 437 -28.53 -7.44 28.06
N MET A 438 -27.24 -7.25 27.81
CA MET A 438 -26.41 -8.10 26.95
C MET A 438 -25.31 -8.70 27.80
N ILE A 439 -25.24 -10.02 27.84
CA ILE A 439 -24.21 -10.76 28.59
C ILE A 439 -22.86 -10.53 27.90
N ILE A 440 -21.82 -10.19 28.66
CA ILE A 440 -20.44 -10.00 28.16
C ILE A 440 -19.47 -11.01 28.77
N ASP A 441 -19.75 -11.49 29.99
CA ASP A 441 -18.97 -12.55 30.61
C ASP A 441 -19.92 -13.56 31.26
N MET A 442 -19.53 -14.83 31.17
CA MET A 442 -20.29 -15.94 31.75
C MET A 442 -19.37 -17.02 32.28
N HIS A 443 -19.57 -17.43 33.53
CA HIS A 443 -18.89 -18.57 34.11
C HIS A 443 -19.91 -19.64 34.45
N HIS A 444 -19.69 -20.85 33.97
CA HIS A 444 -20.50 -22.04 34.23
C HIS A 444 -19.70 -23.02 35.07
N ASP A 445 -20.32 -23.55 36.12
CA ASP A 445 -19.78 -24.64 36.94
C ASP A 445 -20.86 -25.74 37.05
N VAL A 446 -20.52 -26.96 36.62
CA VAL A 446 -21.41 -28.12 36.64
C VAL A 446 -20.69 -29.31 37.26
N ASP A 447 -21.30 -29.94 38.27
CA ASP A 447 -20.77 -31.16 38.88
C ASP A 447 -21.32 -32.45 38.24
N ALA A 448 -20.78 -33.60 38.65
CA ALA A 448 -21.20 -34.92 38.18
C ALA A 448 -22.70 -35.25 38.39
N ARG A 449 -23.34 -34.60 39.37
CA ARG A 449 -24.77 -34.78 39.65
C ARG A 449 -25.64 -33.87 38.78
N GLY A 450 -25.03 -32.90 38.10
CA GLY A 450 -25.67 -31.89 37.27
C GLY A 450 -26.12 -30.66 38.06
N TYR A 451 -25.61 -30.45 39.28
CA TYR A 451 -25.82 -29.18 39.96
C TYR A 451 -25.06 -28.09 39.22
N TYR A 452 -25.77 -27.03 38.84
CA TYR A 452 -25.24 -25.93 38.07
C TYR A 452 -25.24 -24.64 38.88
N THR A 453 -24.14 -23.91 38.81
CA THR A 453 -24.06 -22.51 39.25
C THR A 453 -23.41 -21.69 38.14
N GLY A 454 -24.08 -20.60 37.76
CA GLY A 454 -23.55 -19.64 36.80
C GLY A 454 -23.26 -18.29 37.44
N THR A 455 -22.24 -17.58 36.97
CA THR A 455 -22.08 -16.14 37.27
C THR A 455 -21.92 -15.35 35.98
N PHE A 456 -22.61 -14.22 35.86
CA PHE A 456 -22.57 -13.40 34.65
C PHE A 456 -22.16 -11.95 34.95
N GLU A 457 -21.59 -11.30 33.94
CA GLU A 457 -21.49 -9.84 33.83
C GLU A 457 -22.16 -9.39 32.53
N ALA A 458 -22.88 -8.28 32.58
CA ALA A 458 -23.71 -7.79 31.49
C ALA A 458 -23.73 -6.27 31.43
N ILE A 459 -23.94 -5.74 30.23
CA ILE A 459 -24.10 -4.32 29.93
C ILE A 459 -25.53 -4.04 29.44
N ALA A 460 -25.87 -2.76 29.29
CA ALA A 460 -27.11 -2.40 28.59
C ALA A 460 -27.03 -2.82 27.10
N SER A 461 -28.09 -3.46 26.59
CA SER A 461 -28.16 -3.96 25.20
C SER A 461 -28.46 -2.88 24.15
N ASP A 462 -28.53 -1.61 24.55
CA ASP A 462 -29.20 -0.53 23.83
C ASP A 462 -28.29 0.32 22.94
N THR A 463 -26.97 0.19 23.08
CA THR A 463 -25.99 1.00 22.33
C THR A 463 -25.61 0.39 20.98
N GLY A 464 -25.75 -0.93 20.84
CA GLY A 464 -25.22 -1.68 19.69
C GLY A 464 -23.70 -1.89 19.70
N PHE A 465 -23.04 -1.62 20.83
CA PHE A 465 -21.60 -1.82 21.03
C PHE A 465 -21.33 -2.76 22.19
N ILE A 466 -20.27 -3.55 22.07
CA ILE A 466 -19.69 -4.33 23.18
C ILE A 466 -18.36 -3.70 23.63
N PRO A 467 -17.86 -4.06 24.82
CA PRO A 467 -16.56 -3.61 25.27
C PRO A 467 -15.45 -4.07 24.31
N ARG A 468 -14.41 -3.26 24.22
CA ARG A 468 -13.30 -3.47 23.30
C ARG A 468 -12.52 -4.76 23.67
N PRO A 469 -12.18 -5.64 22.70
CA PRO A 469 -11.31 -6.79 22.91
C PRO A 469 -9.87 -6.41 23.31
N GLU A 470 -9.15 -7.32 23.97
CA GLU A 470 -7.75 -7.10 24.31
C GLU A 470 -6.85 -7.20 23.07
N PHE A 471 -6.03 -6.16 22.83
CA PHE A 471 -5.03 -6.13 21.76
C PHE A 471 -3.94 -5.08 22.05
N HIS A 472 -2.76 -5.28 21.46
CA HIS A 472 -1.69 -4.29 21.38
C HIS A 472 -1.63 -3.62 19.99
N SER A 473 -1.16 -2.38 19.92
CA SER A 473 -0.94 -1.71 18.64
C SER A 473 0.45 -2.07 18.09
N PRO A 474 0.55 -2.64 16.89
CA PRO A 474 1.84 -2.92 16.27
C PRO A 474 2.58 -1.62 15.94
N LYS A 475 3.91 -1.66 15.97
CA LYS A 475 4.78 -0.55 15.60
C LYS A 475 5.70 -1.00 14.49
N ALA A 476 5.62 -0.33 13.35
CA ALA A 476 6.44 -0.65 12.20
C ALA A 476 7.74 0.15 12.19
N ASP A 477 8.86 -0.58 12.11
CA ASP A 477 10.19 -0.01 11.94
C ASP A 477 10.53 0.23 10.47
N ALA A 478 11.54 1.05 10.21
CA ALA A 478 12.01 1.32 8.87
C ALA A 478 12.55 0.04 8.20
N GLN A 479 12.19 -0.15 6.93
CA GLN A 479 12.49 -1.38 6.18
C GLN A 479 12.99 -1.04 4.77
N PHE A 480 13.67 -2.00 4.14
CA PHE A 480 13.96 -1.91 2.71
C PHE A 480 12.77 -2.39 1.89
N ALA A 481 12.62 -1.79 0.72
CA ALA A 481 11.66 -2.24 -0.28
C ALA A 481 12.21 -1.98 -1.69
N LYS A 482 11.68 -2.70 -2.66
CA LYS A 482 11.98 -2.51 -4.08
C LYS A 482 10.87 -1.70 -4.74
N VAL A 483 11.22 -0.71 -5.56
CA VAL A 483 10.27 0.05 -6.36
C VAL A 483 9.74 -0.83 -7.50
N ILE A 484 8.42 -1.03 -7.55
CA ILE A 484 7.75 -1.85 -8.57
C ILE A 484 7.07 -0.97 -9.63
N SER A 485 6.61 0.22 -9.27
CA SER A 485 6.04 1.18 -10.22
C SER A 485 6.22 2.62 -9.74
N ASN A 486 6.59 3.51 -10.65
CA ASN A 486 6.62 4.95 -10.45
C ASN A 486 5.60 5.69 -11.35
N THR A 487 4.69 4.95 -12.00
CA THR A 487 3.64 5.52 -12.87
C THR A 487 2.42 5.91 -12.04
N ASP A 488 2.53 6.96 -11.22
CA ASP A 488 1.45 7.44 -10.35
C ASP A 488 0.24 7.98 -11.18
N PRO A 489 -0.96 7.37 -11.09
CA PRO A 489 -2.14 7.82 -11.83
C PRO A 489 -2.58 9.25 -11.49
N LEU A 490 -2.24 9.75 -10.29
CA LEU A 490 -2.58 11.10 -9.86
C LEU A 490 -1.43 12.11 -10.10
N ASN A 491 -0.30 11.66 -10.65
CA ASN A 491 0.87 12.47 -10.93
C ASN A 491 1.35 13.28 -9.69
N GLN A 492 1.45 12.63 -8.54
CA GLN A 492 1.86 13.22 -7.25
C GLN A 492 3.28 12.81 -6.84
N GLY A 493 4.04 12.16 -7.72
CA GLY A 493 5.40 11.69 -7.42
C GLY A 493 5.44 10.51 -6.44
N ARG A 494 4.36 9.72 -6.37
CA ARG A 494 4.28 8.53 -5.52
C ARG A 494 4.82 7.30 -6.25
N VAL A 495 5.21 6.28 -5.49
CA VAL A 495 5.67 4.99 -6.02
C VAL A 495 4.93 3.84 -5.36
N LYS A 496 4.79 2.70 -6.06
CA LYS A 496 4.47 1.41 -5.46
C LYS A 496 5.75 0.68 -5.15
N VAL A 497 5.84 0.12 -3.95
CA VAL A 497 6.98 -0.68 -3.52
C VAL A 497 6.54 -2.09 -3.12
N GLN A 498 7.49 -3.02 -3.10
CA GLN A 498 7.33 -4.36 -2.58
C GLN A 498 8.38 -4.57 -1.48
N PHE A 499 7.93 -4.85 -0.27
CA PHE A 499 8.82 -5.22 0.84
C PHE A 499 9.37 -6.63 0.66
N ASP A 500 10.48 -6.95 1.33
CA ASP A 500 11.15 -8.26 1.21
C ASP A 500 10.28 -9.45 1.67
N TRP A 501 9.32 -9.21 2.57
CA TRP A 501 8.35 -10.21 3.03
C TRP A 501 7.10 -10.30 2.14
N GLN A 502 6.93 -9.41 1.17
CA GLN A 502 5.85 -9.48 0.17
C GLN A 502 6.28 -10.32 -1.03
N ASN A 503 5.37 -11.12 -1.59
CA ASN A 503 5.67 -12.06 -2.68
C ASN A 503 4.67 -11.94 -3.84
N GLY A 504 5.09 -12.37 -5.04
CA GLY A 504 4.21 -12.39 -6.21
C GLY A 504 3.70 -11.00 -6.58
N SER A 505 2.38 -10.85 -6.67
CA SER A 505 1.72 -9.59 -7.04
C SER A 505 1.40 -8.65 -5.87
N THR A 506 1.74 -9.01 -4.63
CA THR A 506 1.47 -8.15 -3.46
C THR A 506 2.45 -6.99 -3.44
N THR A 507 1.93 -5.77 -3.35
CA THR A 507 2.70 -4.52 -3.25
C THR A 507 1.97 -3.55 -2.33
N THR A 508 2.62 -2.45 -1.96
CA THR A 508 1.90 -1.30 -1.40
C THR A 508 0.96 -0.68 -2.44
N GLU A 509 0.08 0.21 -1.97
CA GLU A 509 -0.50 1.24 -2.83
C GLU A 509 0.55 2.30 -3.23
N TYR A 510 0.17 3.32 -4.00
CA TYR A 510 1.05 4.44 -4.29
C TYR A 510 1.34 5.25 -3.02
N ILE A 511 2.58 5.16 -2.52
CA ILE A 511 3.06 5.82 -1.32
C ILE A 511 3.95 7.02 -1.65
N ARG A 512 3.96 8.01 -0.76
CA ARG A 512 4.73 9.25 -0.94
C ARG A 512 6.23 8.98 -0.89
N VAL A 513 6.98 9.79 -1.63
CA VAL A 513 8.43 9.86 -1.58
C VAL A 513 8.85 11.13 -0.86
N MET A 514 9.68 11.00 0.16
CA MET A 514 10.32 12.11 0.84
C MET A 514 11.41 12.69 -0.07
N THR A 515 11.45 14.02 -0.16
CA THR A 515 12.48 14.76 -0.89
C THR A 515 13.20 15.72 0.07
N PRO A 516 14.51 16.01 -0.12
CA PRO A 516 15.24 16.96 0.71
C PRO A 516 14.61 18.35 0.80
N ASP A 517 14.00 18.82 -0.31
CA ASP A 517 13.25 20.07 -0.35
C ASP A 517 12.05 19.89 -1.29
N GLY A 518 10.83 20.00 -0.76
CA GLY A 518 9.61 19.84 -1.54
C GLY A 518 8.57 20.87 -1.14
N GLY A 519 7.92 21.51 -2.11
CA GLY A 519 6.80 22.40 -1.84
C GLY A 519 6.19 23.05 -3.07
N GLY A 520 5.44 24.10 -2.82
CA GLY A 520 4.91 25.02 -3.83
C GLY A 520 5.04 26.48 -3.38
N SER A 521 4.86 27.40 -4.30
CA SER A 521 4.81 28.85 -4.09
C SER A 521 3.88 29.50 -5.11
N GLU A 522 3.65 30.81 -4.98
CA GLU A 522 2.86 31.58 -5.97
C GLU A 522 3.41 31.47 -7.39
N LYS A 523 4.73 31.32 -7.55
CA LYS A 523 5.40 31.22 -8.86
C LYS A 523 5.58 29.78 -9.35
N VAL A 524 5.70 28.82 -8.43
CA VAL A 524 5.93 27.41 -8.73
C VAL A 524 4.95 26.57 -7.92
N SER A 525 3.78 26.30 -8.49
CA SER A 525 2.66 25.67 -7.77
C SER A 525 2.89 24.18 -7.44
N LYS A 526 3.76 23.49 -8.18
CA LYS A 526 4.12 22.07 -7.98
C LYS A 526 5.62 21.86 -8.23
N ASN A 527 6.21 20.86 -7.57
CA ASN A 527 7.61 20.46 -7.75
C ASN A 527 8.63 21.59 -7.51
N ARG A 528 8.35 22.54 -6.62
CA ARG A 528 9.38 23.47 -6.14
C ARG A 528 10.33 22.70 -5.22
N GLY A 529 11.64 22.82 -5.47
CA GLY A 529 12.69 22.15 -4.70
C GLY A 529 13.33 21.01 -5.48
N PHE A 530 13.78 19.97 -4.78
CA PHE A 530 14.39 18.78 -5.37
C PHE A 530 13.31 17.78 -5.79
N MET A 531 13.36 17.32 -7.04
CA MET A 531 12.40 16.35 -7.58
C MET A 531 13.14 15.24 -8.32
N ALA A 532 13.33 14.12 -7.62
CA ALA A 532 13.86 12.90 -8.19
C ALA A 532 13.05 11.72 -7.63
N ILE A 533 12.22 11.11 -8.48
CA ILE A 533 11.41 9.95 -8.11
C ILE A 533 12.22 8.69 -8.37
N PRO A 534 12.32 7.76 -7.41
CA PRO A 534 12.97 6.47 -7.61
C PRO A 534 12.47 5.73 -8.85
N GLU A 535 13.38 5.03 -9.52
CA GLU A 535 13.10 4.25 -10.71
C GLU A 535 12.62 2.84 -10.36
N VAL A 536 11.89 2.21 -11.28
CA VAL A 536 11.49 0.81 -11.13
C VAL A 536 12.75 -0.06 -11.05
N GLY A 537 12.84 -0.86 -9.98
CA GLY A 537 14.00 -1.69 -9.68
C GLY A 537 14.88 -1.14 -8.55
N ASP A 538 14.77 0.14 -8.21
CA ASP A 538 15.57 0.76 -7.15
C ASP A 538 15.22 0.18 -5.78
N GLN A 539 16.24 0.01 -4.93
CA GLN A 539 16.07 -0.26 -3.52
C GLN A 539 15.88 1.06 -2.77
N VAL A 540 14.85 1.12 -1.93
CA VAL A 540 14.48 2.30 -1.14
C VAL A 540 14.34 1.94 0.33
N VAL A 541 14.54 2.92 1.20
CA VAL A 541 14.15 2.82 2.62
C VAL A 541 12.74 3.34 2.77
N VAL A 542 11.87 2.54 3.37
CA VAL A 542 10.49 2.89 3.69
C VAL A 542 10.36 3.05 5.20
N ASN A 543 9.70 4.12 5.63
CA ASN A 543 9.36 4.37 7.02
C ASN A 543 7.83 4.57 7.14
N PHE A 544 7.32 4.60 8.36
CA PHE A 544 5.90 4.50 8.65
C PHE A 544 5.45 5.72 9.46
N ALA A 545 4.51 6.51 8.91
CA ALA A 545 4.02 7.69 9.60
C ALA A 545 3.34 7.29 10.92
N HIS A 546 3.81 7.86 12.03
CA HIS A 546 3.39 7.47 13.39
C HIS A 546 3.68 6.00 13.75
N GLN A 547 4.67 5.37 13.12
CA GLN A 547 4.99 3.94 13.27
C GLN A 547 3.81 3.01 12.93
N HIS A 548 2.83 3.49 12.16
CA HIS A 548 1.64 2.71 11.82
C HIS A 548 1.89 1.88 10.54
N PRO A 549 1.73 0.55 10.56
CA PRO A 549 2.08 -0.32 9.42
C PRO A 549 1.33 0.01 8.13
N ASP A 550 0.09 0.51 8.24
CA ASP A 550 -0.71 0.94 7.08
C ASP A 550 -0.31 2.31 6.51
N ARG A 551 0.72 2.99 7.04
CA ARG A 551 1.15 4.33 6.61
C ARG A 551 2.59 4.39 6.08
N PRO A 552 2.99 3.54 5.12
CA PRO A 552 4.33 3.59 4.55
C PRO A 552 4.56 4.85 3.71
N PHE A 553 5.79 5.34 3.73
CA PHE A 553 6.34 6.35 2.82
C PHE A 553 7.83 6.08 2.57
N VAL A 554 8.32 6.40 1.37
CA VAL A 554 9.73 6.26 1.02
C VAL A 554 10.53 7.41 1.63
N MET A 555 11.59 7.11 2.39
CA MET A 555 12.54 8.11 2.90
C MET A 555 13.59 8.50 1.87
N GLY A 556 14.02 7.56 1.03
CA GLY A 556 15.04 7.79 0.00
C GLY A 556 15.52 6.50 -0.65
N GLY A 557 16.29 6.63 -1.73
CA GLY A 557 16.99 5.52 -2.36
C GLY A 557 18.19 5.05 -1.53
N MET A 558 18.45 3.75 -1.55
CA MET A 558 19.62 3.14 -0.91
C MET A 558 20.42 2.37 -1.95
N PHE A 559 21.70 2.72 -2.10
CA PHE A 559 22.59 1.95 -2.97
C PHE A 559 22.88 0.58 -2.35
N HIS A 560 22.92 -0.45 -3.19
CA HIS A 560 23.44 -1.78 -2.86
C HIS A 560 24.65 -2.10 -3.75
N GLY A 561 25.35 -3.21 -3.50
CA GLY A 561 26.59 -3.56 -4.18
C GLY A 561 26.51 -3.78 -5.71
N GLY A 562 25.30 -3.75 -6.29
CA GLY A 562 25.10 -3.83 -7.74
C GLY A 562 24.98 -2.46 -8.44
N VAL A 563 24.72 -1.39 -7.68
CA VAL A 563 24.47 -0.04 -8.23
C VAL A 563 25.34 1.04 -7.59
N GLY A 564 25.88 0.81 -6.39
CA GLY A 564 26.75 1.76 -5.72
C GLY A 564 28.19 1.74 -6.28
N GLY A 565 28.66 2.88 -6.79
CA GLY A 565 30.04 3.06 -7.27
C GLY A 565 30.96 3.90 -6.37
N GLY A 566 30.39 4.59 -5.36
CA GLY A 566 31.13 5.53 -4.50
C GLY A 566 31.60 6.80 -5.22
N GLY A 567 32.34 7.66 -4.51
CA GLY A 567 32.92 8.91 -5.07
C GLY A 567 34.27 8.74 -5.75
N GLY A 568 34.61 7.54 -6.23
CA GLY A 568 35.92 7.24 -6.83
C GLY A 568 37.09 7.28 -5.83
N ALA A 569 38.32 7.38 -6.35
CA ALA A 569 39.53 7.44 -5.52
C ALA A 569 39.47 8.67 -4.58
N GLY A 570 39.75 8.44 -3.29
CA GLY A 570 39.72 9.50 -2.27
C GLY A 570 38.34 10.09 -1.98
N ASN A 571 37.26 9.53 -2.55
CA ASN A 571 35.92 10.14 -2.52
C ASN A 571 35.90 11.54 -3.13
N ASN A 572 36.66 11.76 -4.20
CA ASN A 572 36.80 13.08 -4.84
C ASN A 572 35.59 13.47 -5.69
N ILE A 573 34.83 12.52 -6.20
CA ILE A 573 33.67 12.77 -7.08
C ILE A 573 32.37 12.88 -6.29
N LYS A 574 31.64 13.98 -6.49
CA LYS A 574 30.26 14.19 -6.04
C LYS A 574 29.43 14.58 -7.24
N SER A 575 28.40 13.79 -7.55
CA SER A 575 27.68 13.97 -8.80
C SER A 575 26.19 13.75 -8.70
N LEU A 576 25.45 14.43 -9.57
CA LEU A 576 24.06 14.16 -9.89
C LEU A 576 24.01 13.54 -11.29
N SER A 577 23.39 12.37 -11.42
CA SER A 577 23.22 11.67 -12.69
C SER A 577 21.75 11.36 -12.93
N SER A 578 21.23 11.72 -14.10
CA SER A 578 19.87 11.36 -14.52
C SER A 578 19.81 9.96 -15.12
N LYS A 579 18.61 9.38 -15.20
CA LYS A 579 18.34 8.10 -15.88
C LYS A 579 18.89 8.03 -17.31
N SER A 580 18.81 9.14 -18.05
CA SER A 580 19.24 9.23 -19.45
C SER A 580 20.74 9.52 -19.63
N GLY A 581 21.48 9.73 -18.54
CA GLY A 581 22.93 9.98 -18.58
C GLY A 581 23.34 11.44 -18.64
N HIS A 582 22.48 12.40 -18.26
CA HIS A 582 22.93 13.78 -18.01
C HIS A 582 23.61 13.84 -16.64
N THR A 583 24.71 14.58 -16.51
CA THR A 583 25.50 14.63 -15.29
C THR A 583 25.93 16.04 -14.90
N MET A 584 25.92 16.32 -13.61
CA MET A 584 26.68 17.42 -13.00
C MET A 584 27.65 16.81 -12.00
N SER A 585 28.94 17.10 -12.12
CA SER A 585 29.99 16.48 -11.31
C SER A 585 30.93 17.53 -10.73
N LEU A 586 31.22 17.40 -9.44
CA LEU A 586 32.25 18.12 -8.71
C LEU A 586 33.37 17.13 -8.40
N ASP A 587 34.57 17.42 -8.87
CA ASP A 587 35.79 16.67 -8.61
C ASP A 587 36.77 17.56 -7.83
N ASP A 588 37.01 17.23 -6.56
CA ASP A 588 37.90 18.01 -5.68
C ASP A 588 39.35 18.07 -6.19
N ALA A 589 39.76 17.18 -7.10
CA ALA A 589 41.08 17.17 -7.71
C ALA A 589 41.11 17.71 -9.16
N GLY A 590 39.95 17.87 -9.81
CA GLY A 590 39.86 18.12 -11.25
C GLY A 590 39.01 19.32 -11.68
N GLY A 591 37.99 19.70 -10.90
CA GLY A 591 37.11 20.83 -11.22
C GLY A 591 35.62 20.46 -11.33
N ILE A 592 34.85 21.22 -12.11
CA ILE A 592 33.39 21.08 -12.24
C ILE A 592 33.03 20.78 -13.69
N THR A 593 32.21 19.74 -13.90
CA THR A 593 31.71 19.36 -15.24
C THR A 593 30.18 19.31 -15.25
N VAL A 594 29.56 20.00 -16.21
CA VAL A 594 28.15 19.81 -16.58
C VAL A 594 28.09 19.19 -17.97
N LYS A 595 27.34 18.10 -18.12
CA LYS A 595 27.39 17.28 -19.33
C LYS A 595 26.02 16.68 -19.64
N ASP A 596 25.64 16.68 -20.92
CA ASP A 596 24.46 15.96 -21.38
C ASP A 596 24.78 14.52 -21.82
N LYS A 597 23.73 13.74 -22.11
CA LYS A 597 23.86 12.35 -22.58
C LYS A 597 24.66 12.22 -23.89
N ASP A 598 24.76 13.28 -24.67
CA ASP A 598 25.44 13.32 -25.96
C ASP A 598 26.85 13.93 -25.83
N GLN A 599 27.36 14.09 -24.61
CA GLN A 599 28.70 14.58 -24.30
C GLN A 599 28.96 16.06 -24.64
N ASN A 600 27.91 16.88 -24.85
CA ASN A 600 28.09 18.33 -24.86
C ASN A 600 28.37 18.78 -23.42
N SER A 601 29.37 19.64 -23.22
CA SER A 601 29.87 19.94 -21.86
C SER A 601 30.33 21.37 -21.65
N VAL A 602 30.22 21.79 -20.39
CA VAL A 602 30.92 22.94 -19.82
C VAL A 602 31.84 22.41 -18.72
N PHE A 603 33.12 22.72 -18.82
CA PHE A 603 34.15 22.30 -17.87
C PHE A 603 34.88 23.51 -17.30
N LEU A 604 34.97 23.56 -15.97
CA LEU A 604 35.76 24.53 -15.21
C LEU A 604 36.87 23.75 -14.51
N ASP A 605 38.13 23.99 -14.88
CA ASP A 605 39.26 23.11 -14.51
C ASP A 605 39.86 23.36 -13.12
N GLY A 606 39.37 24.38 -12.40
CA GLY A 606 39.92 24.79 -11.10
C GLY A 606 41.30 25.48 -11.16
N ALA A 607 41.96 25.51 -12.33
CA ALA A 607 43.21 26.24 -12.58
C ALA A 607 42.99 27.60 -13.27
N GLY A 608 41.73 27.94 -13.56
CA GLY A 608 41.31 29.23 -14.09
C GLY A 608 40.84 29.18 -15.56
N ASN A 609 40.83 28.00 -16.18
CA ASN A 609 40.33 27.83 -17.54
C ASN A 609 38.87 27.33 -17.57
N ILE A 610 38.17 27.70 -18.64
CA ILE A 610 36.82 27.23 -18.94
C ILE A 610 36.81 26.68 -20.35
N THR A 611 36.24 25.49 -20.54
CA THR A 611 36.07 24.86 -21.84
C THR A 611 34.57 24.58 -22.08
N ILE A 612 34.09 24.94 -23.27
CA ILE A 612 32.74 24.66 -23.73
C ILE A 612 32.83 23.85 -25.01
N ASP A 613 32.36 22.61 -24.96
CA ASP A 613 32.39 21.67 -26.09
C ASP A 613 30.98 21.33 -26.54
N SER A 614 30.75 21.43 -27.86
CA SER A 614 29.49 21.06 -28.51
C SER A 614 29.78 20.32 -29.80
N LYS A 615 28.96 19.32 -30.10
CA LYS A 615 29.10 18.50 -31.32
C LYS A 615 28.64 19.18 -32.60
N ILE A 616 27.76 20.18 -32.50
CA ILE A 616 27.08 20.77 -33.68
C ILE A 616 27.30 22.27 -33.76
N SER A 617 26.99 23.00 -32.70
CA SER A 617 27.10 24.46 -32.69
C SER A 617 27.08 25.03 -31.27
N ILE A 618 27.59 26.25 -31.12
CA ILE A 618 27.52 27.06 -29.91
C ILE A 618 26.89 28.41 -30.27
N THR A 619 25.87 28.84 -29.54
CA THR A 619 25.17 30.11 -29.76
C THR A 619 25.03 30.88 -28.46
N LEU A 620 25.54 32.11 -28.43
CA LEU A 620 25.33 33.06 -27.33
C LEU A 620 24.41 34.19 -27.82
N ASN A 621 23.26 34.39 -27.18
CA ASN A 621 22.26 35.38 -27.60
C ASN A 621 22.00 36.41 -26.49
N CYS A 622 21.87 37.67 -26.87
CA CYS A 622 21.39 38.75 -25.99
C CYS A 622 20.52 39.73 -26.80
N GLY A 623 19.19 39.62 -26.70
CA GLY A 623 18.28 40.40 -27.53
C GLY A 623 18.50 40.10 -29.02
N SER A 624 18.81 41.14 -29.81
CA SER A 624 19.10 41.04 -31.25
C SER A 624 20.58 40.79 -31.58
N SER A 625 21.46 40.68 -30.59
CA SER A 625 22.89 40.40 -30.79
C SER A 625 23.20 38.93 -30.56
N SER A 626 24.14 38.36 -31.32
CA SER A 626 24.58 36.97 -31.17
C SER A 626 26.04 36.72 -31.54
N LEU A 627 26.62 35.69 -30.92
CA LEU A 627 27.85 35.01 -31.35
C LEU A 627 27.50 33.56 -31.66
N TYR A 628 27.76 33.12 -32.88
CA TYR A 628 27.48 31.78 -33.37
C TYR A 628 28.76 31.10 -33.86
N MET A 629 28.91 29.82 -33.52
CA MET A 629 29.98 28.93 -33.98
C MET A 629 29.36 27.58 -34.40
N ASP A 630 29.80 26.99 -35.49
CA ASP A 630 29.34 25.67 -35.93
C ASP A 630 30.47 24.63 -36.09
N LYS A 631 30.06 23.37 -36.30
CA LYS A 631 30.95 22.23 -36.49
C LYS A 631 31.85 22.32 -37.73
N ASP A 632 31.52 23.19 -38.68
CA ASP A 632 32.27 23.37 -39.92
C ASP A 632 33.30 24.52 -39.79
N GLY A 633 33.37 25.14 -38.60
CA GLY A 633 34.34 26.19 -38.26
C GLY A 633 33.87 27.60 -38.60
N ASN A 634 32.60 27.80 -38.97
CA ASN A 634 32.08 29.13 -39.23
C ASN A 634 31.86 29.88 -37.91
N ILE A 635 32.25 31.16 -37.88
CA ILE A 635 32.03 32.06 -36.74
C ILE A 635 31.29 33.30 -37.23
N GLN A 636 30.16 33.62 -36.60
CA GLN A 636 29.35 34.78 -36.95
C GLN A 636 29.08 35.65 -35.74
N ILE A 637 29.33 36.96 -35.88
CA ILE A 637 29.03 37.98 -34.87
C ILE A 637 27.98 38.92 -35.47
N LYS A 638 26.80 38.96 -34.86
CA LYS A 638 25.69 39.84 -35.28
C LYS A 638 25.33 40.81 -34.15
N GLY A 639 24.98 42.03 -34.53
CA GLY A 639 24.48 43.04 -33.60
C GLY A 639 24.12 44.33 -34.33
N LYS A 640 23.26 45.15 -33.73
CA LYS A 640 22.87 46.47 -34.28
C LYS A 640 24.08 47.39 -34.43
N GLU A 641 24.94 47.40 -33.42
CA GLU A 641 26.21 48.13 -33.40
C GLU A 641 27.27 47.18 -32.85
N ILE A 642 28.38 47.02 -33.57
CA ILE A 642 29.53 46.21 -33.15
C ILE A 642 30.71 47.17 -33.00
N PHE A 643 31.14 47.36 -31.76
CA PHE A 643 32.26 48.23 -31.43
C PHE A 643 33.45 47.40 -30.96
N VAL A 644 34.57 47.51 -31.67
CA VAL A 644 35.81 46.80 -31.35
C VAL A 644 36.86 47.84 -30.97
N GLN A 645 37.39 47.76 -29.76
CA GLN A 645 38.40 48.69 -29.22
C GLN A 645 39.59 47.92 -28.65
N GLY A 646 40.79 48.48 -28.85
CA GLY A 646 42.03 47.99 -28.26
C GLY A 646 43.20 48.91 -28.65
N ILE A 647 44.32 48.81 -27.94
CA ILE A 647 45.56 49.53 -28.31
C ILE A 647 46.02 49.08 -29.71
N ASN A 648 45.86 47.79 -30.01
CA ASN A 648 46.09 47.19 -31.32
C ASN A 648 44.89 46.30 -31.67
N ILE A 649 44.27 46.53 -32.83
CA ILE A 649 43.20 45.67 -33.36
C ILE A 649 43.73 45.04 -34.65
N GLY A 650 43.92 43.72 -34.64
CA GLY A 650 44.34 42.95 -35.80
C GLY A 650 43.18 42.15 -36.38
N VAL A 651 42.96 42.27 -37.69
CA VAL A 651 42.05 41.41 -38.46
C VAL A 651 42.86 40.81 -39.61
N GLY A 652 42.83 39.48 -39.76
CA GLY A 652 43.64 38.74 -40.73
C GLY A 652 42.86 37.57 -41.31
N GLY A 653 42.92 37.40 -42.63
CA GLY A 653 42.38 36.24 -43.35
C GLY A 653 43.42 35.71 -44.32
N THR A 654 43.50 34.39 -44.50
CA THR A 654 44.48 33.78 -45.42
C THR A 654 44.09 33.94 -46.89
N SER A 655 42.80 34.08 -47.17
CA SER A 655 42.26 34.24 -48.54
C SER A 655 41.77 35.67 -48.81
N SER A 656 40.95 36.23 -47.92
CA SER A 656 40.43 37.59 -48.03
C SER A 656 39.97 38.13 -46.67
N ILE A 657 39.78 39.44 -46.58
CA ILE A 657 39.08 40.13 -45.49
C ILE A 657 37.99 40.98 -46.15
N GLY A 658 36.72 40.70 -45.85
CA GLY A 658 35.58 41.48 -46.33
C GLY A 658 35.12 42.50 -45.29
N VAL A 659 35.07 43.79 -45.66
CA VAL A 659 34.50 44.87 -44.83
C VAL A 659 33.60 45.73 -45.71
N GLY A 660 32.31 45.86 -45.36
CA GLY A 660 31.39 46.75 -46.07
C GLY A 660 29.97 46.69 -45.50
N VAL A 661 29.06 47.48 -46.09
CA VAL A 661 27.66 47.58 -45.69
C VAL A 661 26.78 46.87 -46.72
N GLY A 662 25.94 45.94 -46.28
CA GLY A 662 25.09 45.11 -47.14
C GLY A 662 23.71 44.83 -46.52
N PRO A 663 22.79 44.22 -47.28
CA PRO A 663 21.53 43.73 -46.74
C PRO A 663 21.79 42.68 -45.65
N GLU A 664 20.87 42.57 -44.69
CA GLU A 664 20.91 41.54 -43.66
C GLU A 664 21.04 40.16 -44.32
N ASP A 665 22.10 39.42 -44.00
CA ASP A 665 22.47 38.10 -44.55
C ASP A 665 22.95 38.06 -46.02
N GLY A 666 23.34 39.19 -46.62
CA GLY A 666 23.98 39.24 -47.94
C GLY A 666 25.46 39.65 -47.93
N ASP A 667 26.12 39.54 -49.10
CA ASP A 667 27.46 40.07 -49.29
C ASP A 667 27.48 41.60 -49.11
N PRO A 668 28.55 42.20 -48.57
CA PRO A 668 28.67 43.65 -48.45
C PRO A 668 28.50 44.36 -49.80
N THR A 669 27.59 45.33 -49.88
CA THR A 669 27.20 46.04 -51.13
C THR A 669 27.75 47.47 -51.26
N SER A 670 28.35 48.04 -50.20
CA SER A 670 28.95 49.39 -50.20
C SER A 670 30.18 49.50 -49.28
N GLY A 671 31.04 50.49 -49.54
CA GLY A 671 32.44 50.52 -49.06
C GLY A 671 32.69 50.96 -47.61
N ILE A 672 33.97 51.04 -47.25
CA ILE A 672 34.49 51.40 -45.92
C ILE A 672 34.43 52.93 -45.72
N GLY A 673 33.69 53.41 -44.71
CA GLY A 673 33.74 54.81 -44.26
C GLY A 673 34.74 55.00 -43.11
N ILE A 674 35.90 55.60 -43.37
CA ILE A 674 36.92 55.88 -42.35
C ILE A 674 36.79 57.34 -41.90
N LYS A 675 36.46 57.57 -40.62
CA LYS A 675 36.44 58.91 -40.00
C LYS A 675 37.54 58.98 -38.94
N SER A 676 38.76 59.26 -39.36
CA SER A 676 39.96 59.35 -38.50
C SER A 676 40.66 60.69 -38.70
N ASP A 677 41.41 61.14 -37.68
CA ASP A 677 42.27 62.34 -37.79
C ASP A 677 43.45 62.10 -38.76
N THR A 678 43.88 60.85 -38.90
CA THR A 678 44.89 60.41 -39.88
C THR A 678 44.55 59.00 -40.36
N LEU A 679 44.75 58.75 -41.65
CA LEU A 679 44.74 57.41 -42.25
C LEU A 679 46.12 57.22 -42.88
N ASP A 680 46.92 56.30 -42.34
CA ASP A 680 48.24 55.94 -42.88
C ASP A 680 48.20 54.50 -43.38
N ILE A 681 48.64 54.27 -44.63
CA ILE A 681 48.57 52.98 -45.32
C ILE A 681 49.97 52.62 -45.84
N GLY A 682 50.72 51.85 -45.05
CA GLY A 682 52.00 51.28 -45.45
C GLY A 682 51.83 49.88 -46.05
N THR A 683 52.02 49.73 -47.36
CA THR A 683 51.96 48.43 -48.05
C THR A 683 52.96 48.37 -49.21
N LYS A 684 53.38 47.16 -49.61
CA LYS A 684 54.22 46.94 -50.80
C LYS A 684 53.49 47.34 -52.10
N THR A 685 52.18 47.17 -52.14
CA THR A 685 51.36 47.55 -53.29
C THR A 685 50.01 48.05 -52.77
N LEU A 686 49.70 49.30 -53.11
CA LEU A 686 48.40 49.90 -52.88
C LEU A 686 47.73 50.04 -54.25
N SER A 687 46.54 49.47 -54.42
CA SER A 687 45.73 49.61 -55.63
C SER A 687 44.35 50.12 -55.25
N MET A 688 43.89 51.16 -55.93
CA MET A 688 42.55 51.73 -55.79
C MET A 688 41.95 51.82 -57.18
N ARG A 689 40.74 51.28 -57.36
CA ARG A 689 40.03 51.30 -58.65
C ARG A 689 38.54 51.52 -58.38
N GLY A 690 37.93 52.43 -59.12
CA GLY A 690 36.49 52.55 -59.25
C GLY A 690 36.10 52.21 -60.68
N ASP A 691 35.05 51.42 -60.87
CA ASP A 691 34.59 51.05 -62.22
C ASP A 691 33.90 52.21 -62.94
N THR A 692 33.27 53.13 -62.19
CA THR A 692 32.66 54.35 -62.73
C THR A 692 33.53 55.58 -62.44
N GLU A 693 33.94 55.76 -61.19
CA GLU A 693 34.66 56.95 -60.73
C GLU A 693 35.49 56.60 -59.48
N ALA A 694 36.68 57.19 -59.37
CA ALA A 694 37.51 57.13 -58.17
C ALA A 694 37.96 58.55 -57.82
N ASN A 695 37.52 59.07 -56.67
CA ASN A 695 37.77 60.44 -56.25
C ASN A 695 38.76 60.49 -55.08
N LEU A 696 39.80 61.31 -55.22
CA LEU A 696 40.71 61.69 -54.14
C LEU A 696 40.68 63.20 -54.00
N SER A 697 40.19 63.70 -52.88
CA SER A 697 40.03 65.13 -52.62
C SER A 697 40.49 65.49 -51.20
N SER A 698 41.00 66.70 -51.01
CA SER A 698 41.42 67.24 -49.71
C SER A 698 40.95 68.68 -49.60
N GLY A 699 40.47 69.08 -48.42
CA GLY A 699 40.12 70.49 -48.15
C GLY A 699 41.36 71.41 -48.08
N GLY A 700 42.56 70.84 -47.97
CA GLY A 700 43.83 71.57 -47.97
C GLY A 700 44.69 71.19 -49.18
N LYS A 701 45.59 70.22 -48.98
CA LYS A 701 46.55 69.75 -50.00
C LYS A 701 46.43 68.25 -50.23
N ILE A 702 46.64 67.82 -51.47
CA ILE A 702 46.89 66.43 -51.85
C ILE A 702 48.35 66.34 -52.29
N ASN A 703 49.13 65.44 -51.69
CA ASN A 703 50.49 65.13 -52.13
C ASN A 703 50.51 63.71 -52.70
N VAL A 704 50.94 63.57 -53.95
CA VAL A 704 51.14 62.26 -54.60
C VAL A 704 52.57 62.23 -55.10
N GLY A 705 53.35 61.22 -54.71
CA GLY A 705 54.74 61.08 -55.13
C GLY A 705 55.25 59.67 -54.94
N GLY A 706 55.93 59.13 -55.96
CA GLY A 706 56.70 57.90 -55.92
C GLY A 706 58.19 58.18 -55.64
N GLY A 707 58.87 57.24 -54.97
CA GLY A 707 60.30 57.38 -54.67
C GLY A 707 61.22 57.39 -55.90
N SER A 708 60.78 56.79 -57.01
CA SER A 708 61.48 56.76 -58.30
C SER A 708 60.68 57.43 -59.42
N GLU A 709 59.43 57.00 -59.62
CA GLU A 709 58.58 57.46 -60.72
C GLU A 709 57.13 57.64 -60.23
N THR A 710 56.44 58.65 -60.77
CA THR A 710 54.99 58.86 -60.57
C THR A 710 54.35 58.94 -61.95
N ASN A 711 53.52 57.95 -62.30
CA ASN A 711 52.85 57.87 -63.60
C ASN A 711 51.37 58.22 -63.46
N ILE A 712 50.92 59.24 -64.19
CA ILE A 712 49.50 59.59 -64.32
C ILE A 712 49.07 59.30 -65.75
N VAL A 713 48.21 58.31 -65.93
CA VAL A 713 47.74 57.86 -67.25
C VAL A 713 46.23 58.07 -67.32
N SER A 714 45.78 58.95 -68.22
CA SER A 714 44.36 59.27 -68.43
C SER A 714 44.11 59.70 -69.88
N GLY A 715 42.88 59.55 -70.35
CA GLY A 715 42.44 60.13 -71.62
C GLY A 715 42.41 61.67 -71.60
N THR A 716 42.23 62.29 -70.43
CA THR A 716 42.30 63.74 -70.24
C THR A 716 42.75 64.07 -68.82
N VAL A 717 43.77 64.93 -68.70
CA VAL A 717 44.23 65.48 -67.41
C VAL A 717 44.00 66.99 -67.45
N LYS A 718 43.23 67.51 -66.51
CA LYS A 718 43.04 68.95 -66.31
C LYS A 718 43.88 69.40 -65.13
N LEU A 719 44.94 70.15 -65.42
CA LEU A 719 45.75 70.84 -64.42
C LEU A 719 45.37 72.32 -64.49
N ASN A 720 44.98 72.91 -63.36
CA ASN A 720 44.70 74.33 -63.24
C ASN A 720 45.85 75.04 -62.55
#